data_AF-A0A511HF51-F1
#
_entry.id   AF-A0A511HF51-F1
#
_cell.length_a   1.000
_cell.length_b   1.000
_cell.length_c   1.000
_cell.angle_alpha   90.00
_cell.angle_beta   90.00
_cell.angle_gamma   90.00
#
_symmetry.space_group_name_H-M   'P 1'
#
loop_
_entity.id
_entity.type
_entity.pdbx_description
1 polymer ?
#
loop_
_entity_poly.entity_id
_entity_poly.type
_entity_poly.pdbx_seq_one_letter_code
_entity_poly.pdbx_strand_id
1 'polypeptide(L)'
;MRTFRYKSRTALLALTISLSACREDVPPAPPVPPIDDPREEQSVPYVSIDGMDNASGLLRGTIQGQGDIRAVEVHVDGVLLGWAEVNGDQWSIQWLPGAAMHSIEVVAHDGSGTPARASLALQPLDFATPHALYQPPSLLTLPTSESATTRYTLDGSTPTANSPIYTSPLVLMRSQGEPAPLSLIPTNPPETPVEWRWLPPRGPVGRAAVVRFQQFQDATPVGASGTRSYLIDKSHGPLPVMSLTVDAEHFFGFEHGIYVPGRIHAEDPRPDWMWGNGNYHQSGKDWERPLHVEWFEVNGQPVISQGAGVRIHGSGSAALPHKSLRLYAKEDYGPKTFRAAVFPDETLDEYTRLIVRTSGQDLLYSKIRDCALQGLLRETALHLQACRPTVLYINGEYWGLHELRERYDEYYLASRHGIDRKKVAILELDGVLDTGEEGDESHYLALLDFVRNNDLSLPENLSHVESMMDVDDFIDYQIAEIFFANLDWPHNNVKFWRYVEPDAEGPVAKDGRWRWLLYDLDGAFLGDADYDSLARVLTDETLPEWSVLLIRKLLTNADFKSRFVSRFQWHLDNTFREERVTAHLESLTDLVAAEIPAHIERWGYPVSVESWRYYVDAMRDYATQRPTHVRQHLEASFGPF
;
A
#
# COMPACT_ATOMS: atom_id res chain seq x y z
N MET A 1 -14.99 18.74 -20.12
CA MET A 1 -15.51 17.58 -19.37
C MET A 1 -17.03 17.61 -19.34
N ARG A 2 -17.67 17.15 -20.41
CA ARG A 2 -19.10 16.83 -20.47
C ARG A 2 -19.21 15.50 -21.22
N THR A 3 -20.20 14.71 -20.81
CA THR A 3 -20.65 13.42 -21.36
C THR A 3 -19.83 12.17 -21.04
N PHE A 4 -20.01 11.63 -19.83
CA PHE A 4 -20.17 10.19 -19.64
C PHE A 4 -21.60 9.96 -19.13
N ARG A 5 -22.50 9.66 -20.07
CA ARG A 5 -23.90 9.33 -19.80
C ARG A 5 -24.09 7.85 -20.12
N TYR A 6 -24.61 7.13 -19.13
CA TYR A 6 -25.43 5.93 -19.25
C TYR A 6 -24.83 4.75 -20.03
N LYS A 7 -24.33 3.75 -19.30
CA LYS A 7 -24.78 2.34 -19.32
C LYS A 7 -23.80 1.47 -18.54
N SER A 8 -24.09 1.23 -17.26
CA SER A 8 -23.52 0.09 -16.51
C SER A 8 -24.46 -0.29 -15.36
N ARG A 9 -25.69 -0.69 -15.71
CA ARG A 9 -26.68 -1.17 -14.73
C ARG A 9 -26.88 -2.68 -14.75
N THR A 10 -26.21 -3.40 -15.65
CA THR A 10 -26.47 -4.82 -15.89
C THR A 10 -25.34 -5.76 -15.51
N ALA A 11 -24.11 -5.26 -15.31
CA ALA A 11 -22.97 -6.10 -14.88
C ALA A 11 -22.88 -6.28 -13.35
N LEU A 12 -23.52 -5.41 -12.55
CA LEU A 12 -23.35 -5.38 -11.10
C LEU A 12 -24.37 -6.20 -10.30
N LEU A 13 -25.39 -6.77 -10.96
CA LEU A 13 -26.40 -7.60 -10.31
C LEU A 13 -25.89 -9.02 -9.99
N ALA A 14 -24.78 -9.45 -10.61
CA ALA A 14 -24.22 -10.78 -10.41
C ALA A 14 -23.40 -10.92 -9.10
N LEU A 15 -22.89 -9.83 -8.51
CA LEU A 15 -22.17 -9.88 -7.23
C LEU A 15 -23.08 -9.75 -6.00
N THR A 16 -24.37 -9.42 -6.16
CA THR A 16 -25.31 -9.26 -5.05
C THR A 16 -26.21 -10.49 -4.82
N ILE A 17 -26.22 -11.48 -5.71
CA ILE A 17 -27.18 -12.62 -5.65
C ILE A 17 -26.64 -13.88 -4.93
N SER A 18 -25.37 -13.95 -4.55
CA SER A 18 -24.86 -15.09 -3.74
C SER A 18 -25.10 -14.97 -2.22
N LEU A 19 -25.89 -13.99 -1.76
CA LEU A 19 -26.09 -13.70 -0.33
C LEU A 19 -27.48 -14.10 0.23
N SER A 20 -28.24 -14.95 -0.47
CA SER A 20 -29.56 -15.39 0.00
C SER A 20 -29.75 -16.91 -0.08
N ALA A 21 -28.82 -17.68 0.48
CA ALA A 21 -29.06 -19.08 0.82
C ALA A 21 -28.07 -19.53 1.90
N CYS A 22 -28.40 -19.25 3.16
CA CYS A 22 -28.04 -20.01 4.38
C CYS A 22 -28.34 -19.11 5.59
N ARG A 23 -29.62 -18.93 5.87
CA ARG A 23 -30.08 -18.47 7.18
C ARG A 23 -30.78 -19.66 7.83
N GLU A 24 -29.98 -20.57 8.37
CA GLU A 24 -30.45 -21.54 9.34
C GLU A 24 -30.16 -21.01 10.73
N ASP A 25 -31.15 -21.12 11.60
CA ASP A 25 -31.20 -20.61 12.96
C ASP A 25 -30.02 -21.12 13.79
N VAL A 26 -29.13 -20.21 14.19
CA VAL A 26 -28.10 -20.48 15.20
C VAL A 26 -28.82 -20.66 16.55
N PRO A 27 -28.72 -21.83 17.21
CA PRO A 27 -29.31 -22.02 18.53
C PRO A 27 -28.60 -21.11 19.55
N PRO A 28 -29.32 -20.62 20.59
CA PRO A 28 -28.72 -19.75 21.59
C PRO A 28 -27.56 -20.48 22.29
N ALA A 29 -26.44 -19.77 22.43
CA ALA A 29 -25.26 -20.27 23.10
C ALA A 29 -25.62 -20.80 24.51
N PRO A 30 -25.03 -21.95 24.94
CA PRO A 30 -25.25 -22.45 26.29
C PRO A 30 -24.76 -21.41 27.30
N PRO A 31 -25.40 -21.30 28.48
CA PRO A 31 -24.96 -20.38 29.53
C PRO A 31 -23.53 -20.73 29.93
N VAL A 32 -22.65 -19.72 29.85
CA VAL A 32 -21.28 -19.78 30.34
C VAL A 32 -21.36 -20.13 31.84
N PRO A 33 -20.74 -21.23 32.32
CA PRO A 33 -20.68 -21.51 33.74
C PRO A 33 -19.93 -20.35 34.42
N PRO A 34 -20.30 -19.95 35.64
CA PRO A 34 -19.54 -18.92 36.36
C PRO A 34 -18.08 -19.36 36.37
N ILE A 35 -17.22 -18.47 35.86
CA ILE A 35 -15.79 -18.59 36.07
C ILE A 35 -15.63 -18.45 37.58
N ASP A 36 -15.41 -19.57 38.28
CA ASP A 36 -14.72 -19.54 39.55
C ASP A 36 -13.37 -18.90 39.24
N ASP A 37 -13.27 -17.63 39.61
CA ASP A 37 -12.08 -16.81 39.54
C ASP A 37 -11.21 -17.18 40.74
N PRO A 38 -10.16 -18.01 40.58
CA PRO A 38 -9.10 -18.03 41.57
C PRO A 38 -8.26 -16.80 41.24
N ARG A 39 -8.72 -15.64 41.75
CA ARG A 39 -7.87 -14.47 41.93
C ARG A 39 -6.75 -14.90 42.87
N GLU A 40 -5.71 -15.54 42.34
CA GLU A 40 -4.41 -15.54 42.97
C GLU A 40 -3.99 -14.06 43.04
N GLU A 41 -4.11 -13.53 44.26
CA GLU A 41 -3.64 -12.22 44.67
C GLU A 41 -2.19 -12.01 44.19
N GLN A 42 -2.00 -11.15 43.19
CA GLN A 42 -0.68 -10.59 42.95
C GLN A 42 -0.39 -9.63 44.11
N SER A 43 0.47 -10.06 45.03
CA SER A 43 0.82 -9.40 46.30
C SER A 43 1.87 -8.28 46.16
N VAL A 44 2.23 -7.88 44.94
CA VAL A 44 3.30 -6.90 44.68
C VAL A 44 2.74 -5.71 43.89
N PRO A 45 3.04 -4.45 44.28
CA PRO A 45 2.68 -3.29 43.48
C PRO A 45 3.30 -3.35 42.08
N TYR A 46 2.64 -2.73 41.10
CA TYR A 46 3.07 -2.56 39.72
C TYR A 46 3.49 -1.10 39.48
N VAL A 47 4.56 -0.91 38.70
CA VAL A 47 4.99 0.39 38.20
C VAL A 47 5.53 0.23 36.78
N SER A 48 5.31 1.23 35.94
CA SER A 48 5.82 1.32 34.57
C SER A 48 6.40 2.69 34.28
N ILE A 49 7.16 2.80 33.17
CA ILE A 49 7.59 4.06 32.57
C ILE A 49 6.96 4.11 31.18
N ASP A 50 5.98 4.99 30.98
CA ASP A 50 5.08 4.92 29.82
C ASP A 50 5.42 5.92 28.72
N GLY A 51 6.08 7.03 29.08
CA GLY A 51 6.49 8.00 28.08
C GLY A 51 7.21 9.22 28.64
N MET A 52 7.72 10.02 27.70
CA MET A 52 8.42 11.27 27.92
C MET A 52 7.82 12.34 27.02
N ASP A 53 7.29 13.41 27.60
CA ASP A 53 7.09 14.64 26.85
C ASP A 53 8.41 15.41 26.79
N ASN A 54 9.12 15.22 25.68
CA ASN A 54 10.41 15.84 25.44
C ASN A 54 10.37 17.38 25.41
N ALA A 55 9.23 17.99 25.07
CA ALA A 55 9.13 19.44 24.99
C ALA A 55 8.92 20.07 26.37
N SER A 56 8.10 19.45 27.23
CA SER A 56 7.85 19.94 28.59
C SER A 56 8.79 19.36 29.64
N GLY A 57 9.61 18.36 29.30
CA GLY A 57 10.48 17.69 30.25
C GLY A 57 9.72 16.81 31.23
N LEU A 58 8.58 16.24 30.84
CA LEU A 58 7.72 15.48 31.75
C LEU A 58 7.85 13.97 31.48
N LEU A 59 8.51 13.26 32.40
CA LEU A 59 8.55 11.80 32.44
C LEU A 59 7.32 11.29 33.19
N ARG A 60 6.67 10.24 32.67
CA ARG A 60 5.45 9.69 33.27
C ARG A 60 5.38 8.16 33.19
N GLY A 61 4.51 7.60 34.02
CA GLY A 61 4.14 6.19 33.93
C GLY A 61 2.92 5.84 34.77
N THR A 62 2.61 4.54 34.79
CA THR A 62 1.45 3.97 35.46
C THR A 62 1.90 3.23 36.71
N ILE A 63 1.02 3.21 37.71
CA ILE A 63 1.17 2.46 38.94
C ILE A 63 -0.14 1.73 39.28
N GLN A 64 -0.04 0.52 39.83
CA GLN A 64 -1.21 -0.22 40.34
C GLN A 64 -0.84 -0.98 41.63
N GLY A 65 -1.75 -1.09 42.59
CA GLY A 65 -1.52 -1.82 43.85
C GLY A 65 -2.76 -1.86 44.74
N GLN A 66 -2.82 -2.80 45.70
CA GLN A 66 -3.96 -2.93 46.62
C GLN A 66 -4.00 -1.86 47.72
N GLY A 67 -2.88 -1.18 48.01
CA GLY A 67 -2.81 -0.04 48.92
C GLY A 67 -2.62 1.30 48.19
N ASP A 68 -2.95 2.41 48.84
CA ASP A 68 -2.59 3.75 48.36
C ASP A 68 -1.06 3.79 48.18
N ILE A 69 -0.57 3.84 46.94
CA ILE A 69 0.85 4.04 46.68
C ILE A 69 1.24 5.39 47.28
N ARG A 70 2.11 5.32 48.30
CA ARG A 70 2.41 6.46 49.17
C ARG A 70 3.54 7.31 48.60
N ALA A 71 4.36 6.72 47.74
CA ALA A 71 5.59 7.33 47.28
C ALA A 71 6.09 6.67 45.99
N VAL A 72 6.55 7.47 45.03
CA VAL A 72 7.23 7.02 43.82
C VAL A 72 8.55 7.77 43.72
N GLU A 73 9.66 7.05 43.84
CA GLU A 73 11.02 7.57 43.68
C GLU A 73 11.48 7.38 42.24
N VAL A 74 12.16 8.37 41.67
CA VAL A 74 12.80 8.27 40.36
C VAL A 74 14.30 8.46 40.53
N HIS A 75 15.08 7.52 40.01
CA HIS A 75 16.54 7.49 40.04
C HIS A 75 17.07 7.54 38.61
N VAL A 76 18.15 8.30 38.39
CA VAL A 76 18.86 8.38 37.12
C VAL A 76 20.31 7.97 37.36
N ASP A 77 20.79 6.97 36.63
CA ASP A 77 22.11 6.34 36.84
C ASP A 77 22.37 5.93 38.30
N GLY A 78 21.32 5.48 38.99
CA GLY A 78 21.38 5.07 40.41
C GLY A 78 21.40 6.23 41.42
N VAL A 79 21.25 7.48 40.98
CA VAL A 79 21.15 8.66 41.83
C VAL A 79 19.69 9.12 41.90
N LEU A 80 19.16 9.31 43.10
CA LEU A 80 17.80 9.83 43.31
C LEU A 80 17.64 11.20 42.65
N LEU A 81 16.78 11.28 41.64
CA LEU A 81 16.36 12.52 40.98
C LEU A 81 15.35 13.25 41.87
N GLY A 82 14.37 12.52 42.41
CA GLY A 82 13.33 13.07 43.25
C GLY A 82 12.12 12.15 43.43
N TRP A 83 11.06 12.71 44.00
CA TRP A 83 9.78 12.04 44.24
C TRP A 83 8.78 12.53 43.20
N ALA A 84 8.14 11.59 42.49
CA ALA A 84 7.15 11.90 41.48
C ALA A 84 5.82 12.36 42.09
N GLU A 85 5.11 13.20 41.36
CA GLU A 85 3.71 13.52 41.64
C GLU A 85 2.85 12.31 41.27
N VAL A 86 1.94 11.91 42.17
CA VAL A 86 1.05 10.77 41.98
C VAL A 86 -0.39 11.26 41.90
N ASN A 87 -1.09 10.92 40.82
CA ASN A 87 -2.47 11.30 40.56
C ASN A 87 -3.26 10.06 40.12
N GLY A 88 -3.97 9.42 41.06
CA GLY A 88 -4.69 8.17 40.77
C GLY A 88 -3.71 7.03 40.48
N ASP A 89 -3.82 6.44 39.30
CA ASP A 89 -2.97 5.36 38.81
C ASP A 89 -1.78 5.87 37.96
N GLN A 90 -1.55 7.17 37.92
CA GLN A 90 -0.47 7.79 37.15
C GLN A 90 0.56 8.46 38.06
N TRP A 91 1.82 8.45 37.64
CA TRP A 91 2.89 9.24 38.24
C TRP A 91 3.61 10.09 37.19
N SER A 92 4.17 11.23 37.60
CA SER A 92 4.99 12.07 36.72
C SER A 92 6.05 12.87 37.46
N ILE A 93 7.16 13.17 36.79
CA ILE A 93 8.24 14.01 37.32
C ILE A 93 8.84 14.88 36.21
N GLN A 94 9.25 16.08 36.59
CA GLN A 94 10.03 16.97 35.72
C GLN A 94 11.47 16.50 35.63
N TRP A 95 11.95 16.27 34.41
CA TRP A 95 13.28 15.77 34.13
C TRP A 95 13.74 16.19 32.72
N LEU A 96 14.93 16.78 32.62
CA LEU A 96 15.61 17.00 31.35
C LEU A 96 16.88 16.14 31.33
N PRO A 97 17.03 15.21 30.37
CA PRO A 97 18.15 14.28 30.36
C PRO A 97 19.48 15.00 30.05
N GLY A 98 20.56 14.53 30.67
CA GLY A 98 21.92 14.83 30.22
C GLY A 98 22.37 13.87 29.12
N ALA A 99 23.30 14.28 28.26
CA ALA A 99 23.80 13.45 27.15
C ALA A 99 24.58 12.20 27.59
N ALA A 100 25.05 12.17 28.84
CA ALA A 100 25.81 11.05 29.40
C ALA A 100 24.97 10.09 30.25
N MET A 101 23.64 10.24 30.26
CA MET A 101 22.77 9.39 31.08
C MET A 101 22.59 8.01 30.44
N HIS A 102 22.43 6.97 31.26
CA HIS A 102 22.40 5.57 30.79
C HIS A 102 21.19 4.80 31.30
N SER A 103 20.60 5.18 32.42
CA SER A 103 19.41 4.51 32.94
C SER A 103 18.48 5.39 33.76
N ILE A 104 17.21 5.01 33.76
CA ILE A 104 16.18 5.48 34.67
C ILE A 104 15.69 4.28 35.47
N GLU A 105 15.54 4.42 36.77
CA GLU A 105 14.82 3.46 37.63
C GLU A 105 13.70 4.20 38.37
N VAL A 106 12.51 3.59 38.39
CA VAL A 106 11.36 4.09 39.13
C VAL A 106 10.98 3.06 40.17
N VAL A 107 10.86 3.51 41.42
CA VAL A 107 10.59 2.67 42.58
C VAL A 107 9.31 3.14 43.26
N ALA A 108 8.26 2.31 43.25
CA ALA A 108 6.98 2.63 43.87
C ALA A 108 6.78 1.89 45.20
N HIS A 109 6.33 2.63 46.22
CA HIS A 109 6.17 2.15 47.59
C HIS A 109 4.70 2.23 48.03
N ASP A 110 4.13 1.09 48.43
CA ASP A 110 2.79 0.99 49.02
C ASP A 110 2.82 0.93 50.57
N GLY A 111 4.02 0.87 51.15
CA GLY A 111 4.24 0.75 52.59
C GLY A 111 4.01 -0.65 53.18
N SER A 112 3.76 -1.67 52.35
CA SER A 112 3.46 -3.05 52.78
C SER A 112 4.69 -3.99 52.77
N GLY A 113 5.77 -3.60 52.09
CA GLY A 113 6.98 -4.42 51.99
C GLY A 113 7.85 -4.06 50.78
N THR A 114 8.15 -5.06 49.95
CA THR A 114 9.03 -4.93 48.76
C THR A 114 8.46 -3.93 47.75
N PRO A 115 9.22 -2.89 47.36
CA PRO A 115 8.72 -1.91 46.39
C PRO A 115 8.64 -2.50 44.97
N ALA A 116 7.73 -1.94 44.16
CA ALA A 116 7.69 -2.18 42.72
C ALA A 116 8.84 -1.43 42.05
N ARG A 117 9.42 -2.02 41.00
CA ARG A 117 10.51 -1.39 40.24
C ARG A 117 10.26 -1.49 38.74
N ALA A 118 10.50 -0.39 38.03
CA ALA A 118 10.63 -0.34 36.58
C ALA A 118 11.97 0.30 36.23
N SER A 119 12.62 -0.19 35.18
CA SER A 119 13.89 0.38 34.72
C SER A 119 13.88 0.54 33.21
N LEU A 120 14.53 1.61 32.75
CA LEU A 120 14.74 1.89 31.34
C LEU A 120 16.23 2.14 31.11
N ALA A 121 16.86 1.27 30.33
CA ALA A 121 18.22 1.51 29.84
C ALA A 121 18.16 2.39 28.59
N LEU A 122 19.01 3.41 28.53
CA LEU A 122 19.05 4.39 27.45
C LEU A 122 20.40 4.33 26.73
N GLN A 123 20.37 4.10 25.43
CA GLN A 123 21.57 4.15 24.58
C GLN A 123 21.80 5.55 24.02
N PRO A 124 23.06 6.03 23.94
CA PRO A 124 23.34 7.27 23.24
C PRO A 124 23.08 7.11 21.74
N LEU A 125 22.36 8.06 21.15
CA LEU A 125 22.08 8.10 19.73
C LEU A 125 22.37 9.51 19.21
N ASP A 126 23.07 9.61 18.09
CA ASP A 126 23.41 10.89 17.47
C ASP A 126 22.72 10.99 16.11
N PHE A 127 22.07 12.12 15.86
CA PHE A 127 21.47 12.39 14.56
C PHE A 127 22.53 12.46 13.45
N ALA A 128 23.79 12.77 13.75
CA ALA A 128 24.87 12.83 12.75
C ALA A 128 25.40 11.44 12.34
N THR A 129 25.18 10.38 13.13
CA THR A 129 25.64 9.03 12.79
C THR A 129 24.77 8.39 11.71
N PRO A 130 25.26 7.34 11.01
CA PRO A 130 24.45 6.57 10.07
C PRO A 130 23.10 6.16 10.69
N HIS A 131 22.03 6.35 9.94
CA HIS A 131 20.69 6.10 10.41
C HIS A 131 20.35 4.60 10.37
N ALA A 132 19.60 4.13 11.35
CA ALA A 132 18.93 2.83 11.36
C ALA A 132 17.57 2.97 12.04
N LEU A 133 16.56 2.32 11.47
CA LEU A 133 15.18 2.40 11.94
C LEU A 133 15.00 1.75 13.32
N TYR A 134 15.51 0.54 13.51
CA TYR A 134 15.34 -0.21 14.74
C TYR A 134 16.34 0.25 15.78
N GLN A 135 15.85 0.72 16.92
CA GLN A 135 16.68 1.20 18.02
C GLN A 135 16.18 0.62 19.35
N PRO A 136 17.05 0.39 20.33
CA PRO A 136 16.63 0.28 21.73
C PRO A 136 16.17 1.65 22.25
N PRO A 137 15.62 1.75 23.47
CA PRO A 137 15.36 3.03 24.09
C PRO A 137 16.64 3.87 24.14
N SER A 138 16.54 5.12 23.72
CA SER A 138 17.71 5.92 23.36
C SER A 138 17.58 7.38 23.77
N LEU A 139 18.73 8.03 23.95
CA LEU A 139 18.85 9.48 24.08
C LEU A 139 19.39 10.05 22.77
N LEU A 140 18.51 10.65 21.99
CA LEU A 140 18.85 11.25 20.70
C LEU A 140 19.40 12.67 20.90
N THR A 141 20.62 12.87 20.42
CA THR A 141 21.25 14.18 20.32
C THR A 141 21.04 14.78 18.93
N LEU A 142 20.66 16.06 18.87
CA LEU A 142 20.46 16.80 17.63
C LEU A 142 21.65 17.73 17.35
N PRO A 143 21.96 18.05 16.09
CA PRO A 143 23.04 18.96 15.76
C PRO A 143 22.75 20.37 16.30
N THR A 144 23.74 20.97 16.98
CA THR A 144 23.67 22.34 17.52
C THR A 144 24.65 23.27 16.83
N SER A 145 24.45 24.58 16.96
CA SER A 145 25.33 25.62 16.42
C SER A 145 25.45 26.77 17.42
N GLU A 146 26.62 27.41 17.50
CA GLU A 146 26.79 28.64 18.30
C GLU A 146 26.05 29.84 17.69
N SER A 147 25.77 29.79 16.39
CA SER A 147 25.22 30.92 15.61
C SER A 147 23.76 30.74 15.20
N ALA A 148 23.12 29.63 15.57
CA ALA A 148 21.75 29.31 15.21
C ALA A 148 21.08 28.46 16.28
N THR A 149 19.77 28.62 16.42
CA THR A 149 18.94 27.86 17.36
C THR A 149 18.37 26.62 16.67
N THR A 150 18.69 25.43 17.17
CA THR A 150 18.07 24.18 16.70
C THR A 150 16.66 24.07 17.27
N ARG A 151 15.67 23.88 16.39
CA ARG A 151 14.27 23.62 16.75
C ARG A 151 13.82 22.30 16.14
N TYR A 152 12.85 21.66 16.77
CA TYR A 152 12.41 20.32 16.38
C TYR A 152 10.90 20.13 16.50
N THR A 153 10.40 19.08 15.86
CA THR A 153 9.02 18.59 15.95
C THR A 153 9.02 17.06 16.02
N LEU A 154 7.99 16.51 16.66
CA LEU A 154 7.84 15.06 16.88
C LEU A 154 6.55 14.48 16.28
N ASP A 155 5.72 15.34 15.70
CA ASP A 155 4.40 15.02 15.13
C ASP A 155 4.40 14.99 13.60
N GLY A 156 5.59 15.09 13.00
CA GLY A 156 5.80 15.15 11.56
C GLY A 156 5.64 16.53 10.93
N SER A 157 5.21 17.55 11.68
CA SER A 157 5.10 18.92 11.16
C SER A 157 6.47 19.52 10.82
N THR A 158 6.55 20.40 9.82
CA THR A 158 7.81 21.07 9.47
C THR A 158 8.21 22.04 10.60
N PRO A 159 9.43 21.93 11.19
CA PRO A 159 9.85 22.85 12.23
C PRO A 159 9.81 24.30 11.76
N THR A 160 9.34 25.19 12.63
CA THR A 160 9.25 26.64 12.41
C THR A 160 10.02 27.39 13.50
N ALA A 161 10.15 28.70 13.34
CA ALA A 161 10.72 29.57 14.37
C ALA A 161 9.95 29.56 15.71
N ASN A 162 8.72 29.02 15.73
CA ASN A 162 7.90 28.87 16.94
C ASN A 162 7.92 27.44 17.51
N SER A 163 8.52 26.48 16.80
CA SER A 163 8.65 25.09 17.29
C SER A 163 9.56 25.01 18.52
N PRO A 164 9.42 23.98 19.38
CA PRO A 164 10.26 23.80 20.57
C PRO A 164 11.76 23.94 20.28
N ILE A 165 12.48 24.63 21.18
CA ILE A 165 13.93 24.77 21.12
C ILE A 165 14.56 23.49 21.66
N TYR A 166 15.51 22.92 20.92
CA TYR A 166 16.31 21.80 21.41
C TYR A 166 17.28 22.29 22.49
N THR A 167 17.06 21.85 23.73
CA THR A 167 17.89 22.24 24.90
C THR A 167 18.51 21.04 25.62
N SER A 168 17.94 19.85 25.45
CA SER A 168 18.44 18.57 25.99
C SER A 168 18.19 17.43 25.01
N PRO A 169 18.95 16.32 25.09
CA PRO A 169 18.65 15.09 24.35
C PRO A 169 17.17 14.67 24.41
N LEU A 170 16.69 14.08 23.33
CA LEU A 170 15.33 13.55 23.24
C LEU A 170 15.31 12.10 23.70
N VAL A 171 14.48 11.76 24.67
CA VAL A 171 14.22 10.38 25.07
C VAL A 171 13.33 9.74 24.00
N LEU A 172 13.86 8.74 23.31
CA LEU A 172 13.11 7.89 22.40
C LEU A 172 12.83 6.57 23.12
N MET A 173 11.56 6.30 23.39
CA MET A 173 11.13 5.06 24.00
C MET A 173 9.82 4.59 23.38
N ARG A 174 9.48 3.31 23.61
CA ARG A 174 8.19 2.78 23.19
C ARG A 174 7.08 3.46 24.00
N SER A 175 6.39 4.40 23.36
CA SER A 175 5.26 5.11 23.95
C SER A 175 4.08 4.16 24.21
N GLN A 176 3.66 4.04 25.47
CA GLN A 176 2.44 3.32 25.85
C GLN A 176 1.31 4.32 26.08
N GLY A 177 0.15 4.08 25.48
CA GLY A 177 -1.04 4.92 25.68
C GLY A 177 -0.95 6.33 25.06
N GLU A 178 0.07 6.63 24.26
CA GLU A 178 0.10 7.90 23.52
C GLU A 178 -1.04 7.98 22.50
N PRO A 179 -1.67 9.17 22.35
CA PRO A 179 -2.71 9.35 21.36
C PRO A 179 -2.15 9.18 19.95
N ALA A 180 -2.89 8.45 19.12
CA ALA A 180 -2.66 8.32 17.69
C ALA A 180 -3.76 9.10 16.93
N PRO A 181 -3.74 10.45 16.98
CA PRO A 181 -4.84 11.27 16.50
C PRO A 181 -5.11 11.11 15.00
N LEU A 182 -4.08 10.86 14.17
CA LEU A 182 -4.28 10.78 12.71
C LEU A 182 -5.10 9.54 12.34
N SER A 183 -4.87 8.43 13.05
CA SER A 183 -5.59 7.18 12.86
C SER A 183 -7.07 7.25 13.23
N LEU A 184 -7.47 8.28 13.98
CA LEU A 184 -8.85 8.55 14.39
C LEU A 184 -9.60 9.47 13.41
N ILE A 185 -8.94 9.97 12.36
CA ILE A 185 -9.56 10.83 11.34
C ILE A 185 -10.27 9.96 10.29
N PRO A 186 -11.59 10.12 10.08
CA PRO A 186 -12.30 9.40 9.03
C PRO A 186 -11.81 9.77 7.63
N THR A 187 -11.44 8.76 6.83
CA THR A 187 -10.88 8.94 5.47
C THR A 187 -11.90 8.69 4.36
N ASN A 188 -13.14 8.34 4.70
CA ASN A 188 -14.28 8.34 3.80
C ASN A 188 -15.56 8.84 4.52
N PRO A 189 -16.62 9.20 3.78
CA PRO A 189 -17.85 9.75 4.37
C PRO A 189 -18.58 8.78 5.32
N PRO A 190 -19.27 9.29 6.36
CA PRO A 190 -20.03 8.44 7.29
C PRO A 190 -21.19 7.69 6.63
N GLU A 191 -21.70 8.17 5.50
CA GLU A 191 -22.73 7.51 4.69
C GLU A 191 -22.20 6.38 3.79
N THR A 192 -20.87 6.22 3.67
CA THR A 192 -20.28 5.08 2.93
C THR A 192 -20.87 3.77 3.46
N PRO A 193 -21.24 2.80 2.59
CA PRO A 193 -21.78 1.53 3.06
C PRO A 193 -20.88 0.82 4.09
N VAL A 194 -21.46 0.02 4.98
CA VAL A 194 -20.78 -0.51 6.18
C VAL A 194 -19.65 -1.46 5.82
N GLU A 195 -19.79 -2.19 4.72
CA GLU A 195 -18.85 -3.17 4.20
C GLU A 195 -17.47 -2.59 3.85
N TRP A 196 -17.35 -1.28 3.70
CA TRP A 196 -16.15 -0.56 3.25
C TRP A 196 -16.07 0.87 3.82
N ARG A 197 -16.72 1.12 4.96
CA ARG A 197 -16.64 2.38 5.70
C ARG A 197 -15.34 2.47 6.47
N TRP A 198 -14.85 3.67 6.72
CA TRP A 198 -13.78 3.86 7.69
C TRP A 198 -14.22 3.39 9.08
N LEU A 199 -13.35 2.63 9.74
CA LEU A 199 -13.53 2.14 11.10
C LEU A 199 -12.43 2.73 11.99
N PRO A 200 -12.75 3.13 13.23
CA PRO A 200 -11.71 3.49 14.18
C PRO A 200 -10.84 2.25 14.50
N PRO A 201 -9.56 2.44 14.87
CA PRO A 201 -8.71 1.35 15.34
C PRO A 201 -9.36 0.59 16.52
N ARG A 202 -9.24 -0.75 16.52
CA ARG A 202 -9.79 -1.64 17.56
C ARG A 202 -8.97 -1.64 18.86
N GLY A 203 -7.74 -1.15 18.80
CA GLY A 203 -6.81 -1.07 19.92
C GLY A 203 -5.78 0.05 19.72
N PRO A 204 -4.81 0.18 20.65
CA PRO A 204 -3.74 1.15 20.53
C PRO A 204 -2.96 1.00 19.22
N VAL A 205 -2.79 2.10 18.49
CA VAL A 205 -2.06 2.09 17.22
C VAL A 205 -0.56 2.09 17.49
N GLY A 206 0.18 1.24 16.79
CA GLY A 206 1.63 1.19 16.88
C GLY A 206 2.27 2.54 16.54
N ARG A 207 3.35 2.89 17.27
CA ARG A 207 4.04 4.18 17.15
C ARG A 207 5.51 3.98 16.76
N ALA A 208 5.99 4.85 15.88
CA ALA A 208 7.39 5.13 15.63
C ALA A 208 7.66 6.58 16.06
N ALA A 209 8.85 6.85 16.58
CA ALA A 209 9.28 8.22 16.84
C ALA A 209 9.70 8.86 15.52
N VAL A 210 9.07 9.98 15.16
CA VAL A 210 9.50 10.82 14.04
C VAL A 210 10.16 12.04 14.62
N VAL A 211 11.38 12.35 14.17
CA VAL A 211 12.12 13.52 14.64
C VAL A 211 12.50 14.36 13.42
N ARG A 212 11.99 15.59 13.39
CA ARG A 212 12.44 16.60 12.42
C ARG A 212 13.14 17.71 13.17
N PHE A 213 14.22 18.23 12.59
CA PHE A 213 14.87 19.43 13.12
C PHE A 213 15.27 20.40 12.01
N GLN A 214 15.38 21.67 12.39
CA GLN A 214 15.87 22.76 11.54
C GLN A 214 16.56 23.79 12.43
N GLN A 215 17.70 24.30 11.99
CA GLN A 215 18.36 25.43 12.62
C GLN A 215 17.76 26.76 12.14
N PHE A 216 17.69 27.74 13.03
CA PHE A 216 17.14 29.07 12.76
C PHE A 216 18.06 30.19 13.24
N GLN A 217 18.20 31.23 12.43
CA GLN A 217 18.66 32.55 12.86
C GLN A 217 17.42 33.44 12.89
N ASP A 218 17.01 33.85 14.09
CA ASP A 218 15.72 34.49 14.34
C ASP A 218 14.56 33.65 13.78
N ALA A 219 13.87 34.17 12.75
CA ALA A 219 12.75 33.51 12.09
C ALA A 219 13.14 32.76 10.79
N THR A 220 14.39 32.89 10.36
CA THR A 220 14.85 32.36 9.07
C THR A 220 15.49 30.98 9.26
N PRO A 221 15.01 29.94 8.54
CA PRO A 221 15.66 28.65 8.55
C PRO A 221 17.04 28.75 7.89
N VAL A 222 18.07 28.25 8.57
CA VAL A 222 19.47 28.27 8.17
C VAL A 222 20.13 26.94 8.50
N GLY A 223 21.29 26.64 7.92
CA GLY A 223 22.13 25.54 8.38
C GLY A 223 21.51 24.16 8.21
N ALA A 224 21.75 23.29 9.19
CA ALA A 224 21.38 21.88 9.13
C ALA A 224 19.88 21.65 9.38
N SER A 225 19.33 20.66 8.67
CA SER A 225 18.00 20.12 8.89
C SER A 225 18.01 18.61 8.65
N GLY A 226 16.97 17.93 9.12
CA GLY A 226 16.83 16.51 8.92
C GLY A 226 15.51 15.95 9.43
N THR A 227 15.15 14.80 8.89
CA THR A 227 13.99 14.00 9.28
C THR A 227 14.46 12.57 9.44
N ARG A 228 14.13 11.93 10.56
CA ARG A 228 14.41 10.51 10.82
C ARG A 228 13.26 9.84 11.55
N SER A 229 13.06 8.56 11.27
CA SER A 229 12.05 7.71 11.89
C SER A 229 12.70 6.58 12.68
N TYR A 230 12.19 6.28 13.87
CA TYR A 230 12.74 5.24 14.75
C TYR A 230 11.63 4.33 15.29
N LEU A 231 11.84 3.02 15.20
CA LEU A 231 11.04 2.01 15.86
C LEU A 231 11.80 1.49 17.07
N ILE A 232 11.23 1.72 18.26
CA ILE A 232 11.87 1.36 19.53
C ILE A 232 11.44 -0.05 19.96
N ASP A 233 12.40 -0.96 20.13
CA ASP A 233 12.20 -2.36 20.52
C ASP A 233 11.13 -3.10 19.69
N LYS A 234 11.02 -2.74 18.40
CA LYS A 234 10.03 -3.30 17.48
C LYS A 234 10.63 -3.50 16.10
N SER A 235 10.32 -4.64 15.49
CA SER A 235 10.53 -4.92 14.06
C SER A 235 9.24 -5.45 13.43
N HIS A 236 9.20 -5.49 12.09
CA HIS A 236 8.08 -6.03 11.32
C HIS A 236 8.43 -7.37 10.65
N GLY A 237 9.35 -8.13 11.26
CA GLY A 237 9.76 -9.44 10.76
C GLY A 237 10.37 -9.34 9.36
N PRO A 238 9.88 -10.11 8.37
CA PRO A 238 10.46 -10.17 7.02
C PRO A 238 10.04 -8.99 6.11
N LEU A 239 9.29 -8.02 6.62
CA LEU A 239 8.77 -6.91 5.81
C LEU A 239 9.65 -5.65 5.92
N PRO A 240 9.96 -5.00 4.78
CA PRO A 240 10.53 -3.66 4.79
C PRO A 240 9.51 -2.63 5.33
N VAL A 241 10.00 -1.46 5.72
CA VAL A 241 9.19 -0.39 6.32
C VAL A 241 9.33 0.90 5.52
N MET A 242 8.20 1.54 5.22
CA MET A 242 8.14 2.91 4.73
C MET A 242 7.63 3.83 5.84
N SER A 243 8.29 4.96 6.04
CA SER A 243 7.82 6.06 6.90
C SER A 243 7.62 7.31 6.05
N LEU A 244 6.40 7.85 6.07
CA LEU A 244 6.06 9.11 5.42
C LEU A 244 5.92 10.18 6.48
N THR A 245 6.73 11.23 6.38
CA THR A 245 6.67 12.37 7.28
C THR A 245 6.14 13.59 6.54
N VAL A 246 5.00 14.11 6.98
CA VAL A 246 4.22 15.12 6.26
C VAL A 246 3.55 16.09 7.24
N ASP A 247 3.35 17.34 6.85
CA ASP A 247 2.46 18.23 7.60
C ASP A 247 1.03 17.68 7.57
N ALA A 248 0.43 17.40 8.73
CA ALA A 248 -0.84 16.67 8.83
C ALA A 248 -1.99 17.30 8.01
N GLU A 249 -2.02 18.63 7.89
CA GLU A 249 -2.98 19.38 7.06
C GLU A 249 -2.94 18.98 5.58
N HIS A 250 -1.79 18.54 5.05
CA HIS A 250 -1.69 18.08 3.67
C HIS A 250 -2.44 16.78 3.40
N PHE A 251 -2.60 15.92 4.42
CA PHE A 251 -3.33 14.67 4.30
C PHE A 251 -4.75 14.80 4.83
N PHE A 252 -4.92 15.50 5.95
CA PHE A 252 -6.15 15.45 6.74
C PHE A 252 -6.86 16.80 6.88
N GLY A 253 -6.28 17.88 6.35
CA GLY A 253 -6.92 19.20 6.36
C GLY A 253 -8.20 19.23 5.54
N PHE A 254 -9.20 19.98 5.99
CA PHE A 254 -10.51 20.05 5.33
C PHE A 254 -10.40 20.56 3.88
N GLU A 255 -9.63 21.64 3.66
CA GLU A 255 -9.54 22.33 2.38
C GLU A 255 -8.74 21.57 1.32
N HIS A 256 -7.60 21.01 1.73
CA HIS A 256 -6.58 20.50 0.80
C HIS A 256 -6.01 19.13 1.22
N GLY A 257 -6.53 18.53 2.29
CA GLY A 257 -6.12 17.22 2.77
C GLY A 257 -6.49 16.14 1.77
N ILE A 258 -5.49 15.46 1.20
CA ILE A 258 -5.69 14.51 0.11
C ILE A 258 -6.29 13.17 0.56
N TYR A 259 -6.31 12.88 1.87
CA TYR A 259 -6.75 11.60 2.43
C TYR A 259 -8.21 11.61 2.92
N VAL A 260 -8.88 12.76 2.90
CA VAL A 260 -10.20 12.94 3.52
C VAL A 260 -11.29 13.26 2.50
N PRO A 261 -12.58 13.08 2.83
CA PRO A 261 -13.66 13.61 2.00
C PRO A 261 -13.53 15.12 1.78
N GLY A 262 -13.25 15.85 2.87
CA GLY A 262 -12.92 17.28 2.86
C GLY A 262 -13.95 18.18 2.17
N ARG A 263 -13.49 19.37 1.76
CA ARG A 263 -14.32 20.40 1.13
C ARG A 263 -15.05 19.90 -0.12
N ILE A 264 -14.37 19.11 -0.96
CA ILE A 264 -14.98 18.63 -2.22
C ILE A 264 -16.22 17.77 -1.95
N HIS A 265 -16.17 16.91 -0.94
CA HIS A 265 -17.33 16.11 -0.55
C HIS A 265 -18.44 17.00 0.03
N ALA A 266 -18.10 17.95 0.90
CA ALA A 266 -19.06 18.86 1.53
C ALA A 266 -19.83 19.72 0.51
N GLU A 267 -19.18 20.10 -0.60
CA GLU A 267 -19.77 20.89 -1.67
C GLU A 267 -20.53 20.03 -2.71
N ASP A 268 -20.02 18.85 -3.06
CA ASP A 268 -20.58 17.96 -4.10
C ASP A 268 -20.38 16.48 -3.72
N PRO A 269 -21.25 15.90 -2.85
CA PRO A 269 -21.05 14.56 -2.28
C PRO A 269 -21.31 13.41 -3.26
N ARG A 270 -22.11 13.65 -4.32
CA ARG A 270 -22.50 12.67 -5.37
C ARG A 270 -23.04 11.33 -4.83
N PRO A 271 -24.14 11.31 -4.07
CA PRO A 271 -24.67 10.08 -3.47
C PRO A 271 -25.14 9.03 -4.49
N ASP A 272 -25.46 9.45 -5.72
CA ASP A 272 -25.87 8.53 -6.79
C ASP A 272 -24.70 7.75 -7.42
N TRP A 273 -23.45 8.18 -7.16
CA TRP A 273 -22.26 7.47 -7.58
C TRP A 273 -21.74 6.63 -6.41
N MET A 274 -21.62 5.31 -6.58
CA MET A 274 -21.30 4.40 -5.48
C MET A 274 -20.01 4.74 -4.72
N TRP A 275 -19.05 5.38 -5.39
CA TRP A 275 -17.77 5.78 -4.81
C TRP A 275 -17.81 7.16 -4.13
N GLY A 276 -18.92 7.91 -4.29
CA GLY A 276 -19.06 9.27 -3.79
C GLY A 276 -17.98 10.21 -4.32
N ASN A 277 -17.80 11.36 -3.69
CA ASN A 277 -16.76 12.31 -4.09
C ASN A 277 -16.01 12.86 -2.87
N GLY A 278 -14.79 13.38 -3.08
CA GLY A 278 -14.00 13.96 -2.00
C GLY A 278 -12.66 14.51 -2.48
N ASN A 279 -11.90 15.11 -1.55
CA ASN A 279 -10.55 15.63 -1.83
C ASN A 279 -9.64 14.53 -2.40
N TYR A 280 -9.83 13.29 -1.94
CA TYR A 280 -9.10 12.11 -2.43
C TYR A 280 -9.28 11.77 -3.92
N HIS A 281 -10.30 12.33 -4.60
CA HIS A 281 -10.48 12.18 -6.05
C HIS A 281 -9.81 13.28 -6.87
N GLN A 282 -9.20 14.26 -6.22
CA GLN A 282 -8.64 15.41 -6.92
C GLN A 282 -7.26 15.10 -7.50
N SER A 283 -6.88 15.89 -8.51
CA SER A 283 -5.74 15.58 -9.36
C SER A 283 -5.00 16.83 -9.83
N GLY A 284 -3.85 16.64 -10.49
CA GLY A 284 -2.99 17.72 -10.96
C GLY A 284 -1.97 18.19 -9.92
N LYS A 285 -1.18 19.20 -10.31
CA LYS A 285 -0.11 19.78 -9.49
C LYS A 285 -0.65 20.39 -8.19
N ASP A 286 -1.84 20.99 -8.24
CA ASP A 286 -2.48 21.65 -7.09
C ASP A 286 -2.91 20.68 -5.99
N TRP A 287 -2.94 19.37 -6.29
CA TRP A 287 -3.29 18.30 -5.36
C TRP A 287 -2.09 17.41 -5.00
N GLU A 288 -0.88 17.81 -5.42
CA GLU A 288 0.37 17.22 -4.95
C GLU A 288 0.79 17.84 -3.62
N ARG A 289 1.27 17.01 -2.68
CA ARG A 289 1.70 17.46 -1.35
C ARG A 289 3.17 17.12 -1.13
N PRO A 290 3.97 18.05 -0.55
CA PRO A 290 5.33 17.74 -0.14
C PRO A 290 5.32 16.79 1.05
N LEU A 291 6.25 15.85 1.09
CA LEU A 291 6.57 15.04 2.27
C LEU A 291 8.03 14.58 2.23
N HIS A 292 8.50 14.01 3.32
CA HIS A 292 9.76 13.27 3.39
C HIS A 292 9.47 11.76 3.39
N VAL A 293 10.06 11.04 2.44
CA VAL A 293 9.97 9.58 2.33
C VAL A 293 11.21 8.97 2.95
N GLU A 294 11.01 8.04 3.87
CA GLU A 294 12.03 7.08 4.28
C GLU A 294 11.56 5.67 3.95
N TRP A 295 12.42 4.85 3.35
CA TRP A 295 12.16 3.43 3.14
C TRP A 295 13.36 2.61 3.57
N PHE A 296 13.08 1.57 4.34
CA PHE A 296 14.05 0.76 5.05
C PHE A 296 13.93 -0.69 4.64
N GLU A 297 15.08 -1.34 4.49
CA GLU A 297 15.15 -2.79 4.32
C GLU A 297 14.74 -3.54 5.58
N VAL A 298 14.57 -4.85 5.46
CA VAL A 298 14.11 -5.76 6.53
C VAL A 298 14.97 -5.65 7.81
N ASN A 299 16.24 -5.29 7.68
CA ASN A 299 17.17 -5.10 8.80
C ASN A 299 17.15 -3.67 9.40
N GLY A 300 16.27 -2.80 8.92
CA GLY A 300 16.14 -1.40 9.35
C GLY A 300 17.18 -0.45 8.75
N GLN A 301 17.95 -0.89 7.75
CA GLN A 301 18.88 0.00 7.04
C GLN A 301 18.11 0.91 6.07
N PRO A 302 18.35 2.23 6.08
CA PRO A 302 17.69 3.16 5.17
C PRO A 302 18.21 2.97 3.74
N VAL A 303 17.28 2.91 2.79
CA VAL A 303 17.59 2.86 1.35
C VAL A 303 17.12 4.14 0.65
N ILE A 304 15.92 4.62 0.98
CA ILE A 304 15.41 5.91 0.52
C ILE A 304 15.32 6.83 1.74
N SER A 305 15.82 8.07 1.62
CA SER A 305 15.58 9.15 2.58
C SER A 305 15.68 10.50 1.86
N GLN A 306 14.55 11.04 1.41
CA GLN A 306 14.51 12.30 0.66
C GLN A 306 13.12 12.94 0.65
N GLY A 307 13.07 14.22 0.29
CA GLY A 307 11.82 14.88 -0.06
C GLY A 307 11.20 14.32 -1.35
N ALA A 308 9.88 14.30 -1.40
CA ALA A 308 9.08 13.87 -2.53
C ALA A 308 7.73 14.58 -2.59
N GLY A 309 7.09 14.52 -3.76
CA GLY A 309 5.67 14.84 -3.90
C GLY A 309 4.82 13.58 -3.69
N VAL A 310 3.60 13.74 -3.20
CA VAL A 310 2.62 12.65 -3.09
C VAL A 310 1.24 13.06 -3.57
N ARG A 311 0.51 12.10 -4.15
CA ARG A 311 -0.92 12.19 -4.48
C ARG A 311 -1.62 10.89 -4.17
N ILE A 312 -2.95 10.92 -4.07
CA ILE A 312 -3.75 9.69 -4.09
C ILE A 312 -3.61 8.99 -5.45
N HIS A 313 -3.52 7.67 -5.40
CA HIS A 313 -3.55 6.79 -6.56
C HIS A 313 -4.87 6.01 -6.57
N GLY A 314 -5.44 5.83 -7.76
CA GLY A 314 -6.69 5.10 -7.98
C GLY A 314 -7.82 6.00 -8.49
N SER A 315 -8.89 5.36 -8.96
CA SER A 315 -10.16 5.99 -9.30
C SER A 315 -11.18 5.66 -8.22
N GLY A 316 -12.01 4.62 -8.41
CA GLY A 316 -12.98 4.19 -7.39
C GLY A 316 -12.34 3.84 -6.04
N SER A 317 -11.25 3.07 -6.04
CA SER A 317 -10.53 2.66 -4.82
C SER A 317 -9.96 3.84 -4.01
N ALA A 318 -9.86 5.04 -4.57
CA ALA A 318 -9.49 6.24 -3.82
C ALA A 318 -10.54 6.61 -2.76
N ALA A 319 -11.80 6.17 -2.89
CA ALA A 319 -12.86 6.37 -1.91
C ALA A 319 -12.83 5.38 -0.75
N LEU A 320 -12.05 4.30 -0.85
CA LEU A 320 -11.87 3.35 0.24
C LEU A 320 -11.16 4.01 1.44
N PRO A 321 -11.36 3.50 2.66
CA PRO A 321 -10.79 4.13 3.85
C PRO A 321 -9.26 4.04 3.83
N HIS A 322 -8.73 2.96 3.29
CA HIS A 322 -7.30 2.73 3.14
C HIS A 322 -6.86 3.08 1.71
N LYS A 323 -6.18 4.22 1.54
CA LYS A 323 -5.90 4.80 0.21
C LYS A 323 -4.49 4.51 -0.28
N SER A 324 -4.38 4.21 -1.57
CA SER A 324 -3.11 4.07 -2.27
C SER A 324 -2.49 5.44 -2.55
N LEU A 325 -1.16 5.52 -2.51
CA LEU A 325 -0.39 6.75 -2.72
C LEU A 325 0.52 6.62 -3.92
N ARG A 326 0.72 7.70 -4.67
CA ARG A 326 1.74 7.82 -5.71
C ARG A 326 2.81 8.80 -5.23
N LEU A 327 4.03 8.30 -5.08
CA LEU A 327 5.21 9.09 -4.74
C LEU A 327 5.89 9.59 -6.01
N TYR A 328 6.36 10.83 -5.98
CA TYR A 328 7.03 11.50 -7.09
C TYR A 328 8.38 12.03 -6.62
N ALA A 329 9.46 11.53 -7.21
CA ALA A 329 10.77 12.14 -7.08
C ALA A 329 10.89 13.29 -8.10
N LYS A 330 11.17 14.50 -7.62
CA LYS A 330 11.23 15.73 -8.43
C LYS A 330 12.17 16.75 -7.79
N GLU A 331 12.78 17.59 -8.62
CA GLU A 331 13.68 18.68 -8.17
C GLU A 331 13.02 19.65 -7.21
N ASP A 332 11.71 19.85 -7.33
CA ASP A 332 10.93 20.71 -6.43
C ASP A 332 11.00 20.24 -4.95
N TYR A 333 11.34 18.96 -4.71
CA TYR A 333 11.38 18.36 -3.36
C TYR A 333 12.73 17.73 -3.00
N GLY A 334 13.63 17.50 -3.96
CA GLY A 334 14.88 16.80 -3.74
C GLY A 334 15.43 16.16 -5.01
N PRO A 335 16.10 14.99 -4.91
CA PRO A 335 16.54 14.24 -6.09
C PRO A 335 15.39 13.94 -7.06
N LYS A 336 15.70 13.93 -8.37
CA LYS A 336 14.76 13.63 -9.47
C LYS A 336 14.26 12.18 -9.48
N THR A 337 14.92 11.30 -8.76
CA THR A 337 14.64 9.87 -8.73
C THR A 337 14.89 9.30 -7.34
N PHE A 338 14.18 8.23 -7.01
CA PHE A 338 14.47 7.35 -5.88
C PHE A 338 15.51 6.33 -6.35
N ARG A 339 16.74 6.41 -5.79
CA ARG A 339 17.79 5.43 -6.07
C ARG A 339 17.75 4.32 -5.03
N ALA A 340 17.21 3.17 -5.41
CA ALA A 340 16.98 2.04 -4.55
C ALA A 340 16.75 0.79 -5.40
N ALA A 341 17.35 -0.34 -5.06
CA ALA A 341 16.95 -1.65 -5.60
C ALA A 341 15.66 -2.12 -4.91
N VAL A 342 14.52 -1.47 -5.23
CA VAL A 342 13.24 -1.71 -4.55
C VAL A 342 12.77 -3.14 -4.81
N PHE A 343 12.91 -3.65 -6.03
CA PHE A 343 12.47 -5.00 -6.40
C PHE A 343 13.70 -5.88 -6.64
N PRO A 344 14.00 -6.85 -5.74
CA PRO A 344 15.27 -7.58 -5.77
C PRO A 344 15.43 -8.50 -6.99
N ASP A 345 14.34 -8.88 -7.64
CA ASP A 345 14.33 -9.72 -8.84
C ASP A 345 14.47 -8.89 -10.15
N GLU A 346 14.53 -7.56 -10.04
CA GLU A 346 14.65 -6.65 -11.19
C GLU A 346 16.03 -5.99 -11.23
N THR A 347 16.46 -5.58 -12.42
CA THR A 347 17.76 -4.89 -12.60
C THR A 347 17.69 -3.38 -12.38
N LEU A 348 16.49 -2.82 -12.29
CA LEU A 348 16.28 -1.40 -12.13
C LEU A 348 16.54 -0.97 -10.67
N ASP A 349 17.34 0.08 -10.50
CA ASP A 349 17.70 0.65 -9.20
C ASP A 349 17.38 2.15 -9.09
N GLU A 350 16.67 2.71 -10.06
CA GLU A 350 16.29 4.12 -10.10
C GLU A 350 14.84 4.30 -10.58
N TYR A 351 14.01 4.97 -9.76
CA TYR A 351 12.59 5.17 -10.03
C TYR A 351 12.20 6.64 -9.97
N THR A 352 11.48 7.15 -10.98
CA THR A 352 10.89 8.51 -10.89
C THR A 352 9.60 8.51 -10.06
N ARG A 353 8.88 7.38 -10.06
CA ARG A 353 7.58 7.23 -9.41
C ARG A 353 7.49 5.84 -8.79
N LEU A 354 6.90 5.78 -7.61
CA LEU A 354 6.52 4.55 -6.92
C LEU A 354 5.08 4.67 -6.46
N ILE A 355 4.37 3.55 -6.42
CA ILE A 355 3.03 3.47 -5.83
C ILE A 355 3.16 2.75 -4.49
N VAL A 356 2.57 3.31 -3.44
CA VAL A 356 2.34 2.63 -2.17
C VAL A 356 0.88 2.18 -2.20
N ARG A 357 0.63 0.98 -2.74
CA ARG A 357 -0.72 0.47 -3.04
C ARG A 357 -1.31 -0.28 -1.85
N THR A 358 -2.64 -0.28 -1.76
CA THR A 358 -3.42 -0.89 -0.67
C THR A 358 -4.08 -2.21 -1.06
N SER A 359 -3.76 -2.73 -2.25
CA SER A 359 -4.42 -3.86 -2.94
C SER A 359 -5.83 -3.54 -3.45
N GLY A 360 -6.11 -2.26 -3.76
CA GLY A 360 -7.40 -1.79 -4.31
C GLY A 360 -8.62 -2.39 -3.59
N GLN A 361 -9.56 -3.00 -4.30
CA GLN A 361 -10.73 -3.63 -3.64
C GLN A 361 -10.39 -4.89 -2.84
N ASP A 362 -9.29 -5.58 -3.17
CA ASP A 362 -8.80 -6.74 -2.42
C ASP A 362 -8.31 -6.37 -1.01
N LEU A 363 -8.25 -5.08 -0.66
CA LEU A 363 -7.99 -4.63 0.72
C LEU A 363 -8.98 -5.22 1.73
N LEU A 364 -10.21 -5.50 1.30
CA LEU A 364 -11.28 -6.04 2.13
C LEU A 364 -11.15 -7.55 2.37
N TYR A 365 -10.27 -8.24 1.62
CA TYR A 365 -10.27 -9.69 1.48
C TYR A 365 -8.89 -10.33 1.73
N SER A 366 -8.05 -10.49 0.70
CA SER A 366 -6.78 -11.24 0.85
C SER A 366 -5.56 -10.31 1.01
N LYS A 367 -5.67 -9.07 0.51
CA LYS A 367 -4.57 -8.09 0.35
C LYS A 367 -3.40 -8.52 -0.52
N ILE A 368 -3.38 -9.72 -1.08
CA ILE A 368 -2.23 -10.27 -1.81
C ILE A 368 -2.54 -10.57 -3.28
N ARG A 369 -3.81 -10.47 -3.71
CA ARG A 369 -4.27 -11.02 -4.98
C ARG A 369 -3.50 -10.47 -6.18
N ASP A 370 -3.57 -9.17 -6.41
CA ASP A 370 -2.90 -8.55 -7.55
C ASP A 370 -1.38 -8.75 -7.49
N CYS A 371 -0.78 -8.67 -6.29
CA CYS A 371 0.65 -8.90 -6.09
C CYS A 371 1.06 -10.32 -6.51
N ALA A 372 0.27 -11.32 -6.09
CA ALA A 372 0.51 -12.72 -6.40
C ALA A 372 0.28 -13.05 -7.87
N LEU A 373 -0.75 -12.49 -8.49
CA LEU A 373 -1.04 -12.77 -9.90
C LEU A 373 -0.03 -12.08 -10.84
N GLN A 374 0.45 -10.88 -10.49
CA GLN A 374 1.58 -10.24 -11.18
C GLN A 374 2.87 -11.06 -11.00
N GLY A 375 3.20 -11.46 -9.76
CA GLY A 375 4.41 -12.22 -9.45
C GLY A 375 4.46 -13.60 -10.12
N LEU A 376 3.31 -14.26 -10.28
CA LEU A 376 3.19 -15.54 -10.97
C LEU A 376 3.70 -15.48 -12.42
N LEU A 377 3.45 -14.34 -13.08
CA LEU A 377 3.76 -14.10 -14.49
C LEU A 377 5.17 -13.54 -14.71
N ARG A 378 5.99 -13.33 -13.68
CA ARG A 378 7.31 -12.67 -13.78
C ARG A 378 8.30 -13.29 -14.77
N GLU A 379 8.11 -14.56 -15.12
CA GLU A 379 8.93 -15.30 -16.11
C GLU A 379 8.38 -15.20 -17.54
N THR A 380 7.26 -14.51 -17.75
CA THR A 380 6.70 -14.22 -19.07
C THR A 380 7.31 -12.93 -19.65
N ALA A 381 7.03 -12.67 -20.93
CA ALA A 381 7.45 -11.43 -21.59
C ALA A 381 6.48 -10.26 -21.34
N LEU A 382 5.38 -10.48 -20.60
CA LEU A 382 4.36 -9.47 -20.35
C LEU A 382 4.93 -8.29 -19.56
N HIS A 383 4.42 -7.09 -19.84
CA HIS A 383 4.64 -5.97 -18.94
C HIS A 383 3.83 -6.19 -17.66
N LEU A 384 4.56 -6.21 -16.55
CA LEU A 384 4.06 -6.46 -15.20
C LEU A 384 4.44 -5.31 -14.26
N GLN A 385 3.66 -5.15 -13.21
CA GLN A 385 3.96 -4.25 -12.10
C GLN A 385 4.63 -5.05 -10.99
N ALA A 386 5.96 -4.90 -10.86
CA ALA A 386 6.68 -5.49 -9.75
C ALA A 386 6.04 -5.06 -8.42
N CYS A 387 5.96 -5.98 -7.47
CA CYS A 387 5.27 -5.80 -6.21
C CYS A 387 6.17 -6.19 -5.03
N ARG A 388 6.19 -5.38 -3.98
CA ARG A 388 6.92 -5.67 -2.73
C ARG A 388 6.10 -5.27 -1.50
N PRO A 389 5.51 -6.22 -0.75
CA PRO A 389 4.83 -5.94 0.50
C PRO A 389 5.70 -5.11 1.45
N THR A 390 5.12 -4.08 2.07
CA THR A 390 5.82 -3.08 2.89
C THR A 390 4.88 -2.56 3.99
N VAL A 391 5.40 -2.39 5.20
CA VAL A 391 4.64 -1.76 6.29
C VAL A 391 4.75 -0.24 6.18
N LEU A 392 3.62 0.47 6.28
CA LEU A 392 3.59 1.93 6.22
C LEU A 392 3.40 2.57 7.61
N TYR A 393 4.16 3.62 7.87
CA TYR A 393 3.92 4.60 8.92
C TYR A 393 3.67 5.99 8.30
N ILE A 394 2.75 6.76 8.89
CA ILE A 394 2.51 8.17 8.55
C ILE A 394 2.66 9.00 9.82
N ASN A 395 3.61 9.92 9.85
CA ASN A 395 3.98 10.72 11.03
C ASN A 395 4.16 9.87 12.30
N GLY A 396 4.72 8.69 12.14
CA GLY A 396 4.97 7.76 13.23
C GLY A 396 3.76 6.92 13.65
N GLU A 397 2.57 7.11 13.08
CA GLU A 397 1.44 6.22 13.32
C GLU A 397 1.45 5.06 12.33
N TYR A 398 1.30 3.84 12.86
CA TYR A 398 1.16 2.65 12.05
C TYR A 398 -0.06 2.76 11.14
N TRP A 399 0.18 2.67 9.83
CA TRP A 399 -0.85 2.80 8.80
C TRP A 399 -1.20 1.47 8.13
N GLY A 400 -0.51 0.38 8.46
CA GLY A 400 -0.85 -0.95 7.94
C GLY A 400 0.04 -1.47 6.81
N LEU A 401 -0.18 -2.73 6.47
CA LEU A 401 0.36 -3.40 5.28
C LEU A 401 -0.06 -2.70 3.98
N HIS A 402 0.92 -2.34 3.17
CA HIS A 402 0.82 -1.89 1.79
C HIS A 402 1.74 -2.74 0.92
N GLU A 403 1.85 -2.38 -0.35
CA GLU A 403 2.83 -2.89 -1.28
C GLU A 403 3.45 -1.73 -2.07
N LEU A 404 4.76 -1.80 -2.31
CA LEU A 404 5.40 -0.94 -3.29
C LEU A 404 5.19 -1.51 -4.68
N ARG A 405 4.86 -0.64 -5.64
CA ARG A 405 4.76 -0.99 -7.06
C ARG A 405 5.38 0.03 -7.97
N GLU A 406 5.77 -0.46 -9.14
CA GLU A 406 6.01 0.40 -10.30
C GLU A 406 4.68 0.98 -10.81
N ARG A 407 4.77 2.15 -11.46
CA ARG A 407 3.63 2.76 -12.14
C ARG A 407 3.81 2.66 -13.64
N TYR A 408 2.79 2.16 -14.35
CA TYR A 408 2.75 2.35 -15.80
C TYR A 408 2.62 3.83 -16.19
N ASP A 409 3.67 4.35 -16.81
CA ASP A 409 3.79 5.63 -17.49
C ASP A 409 4.88 5.56 -18.56
N GLU A 410 5.06 6.68 -19.26
CA GLU A 410 6.24 6.97 -20.03
C GLU A 410 7.57 6.79 -19.26
N TYR A 411 7.61 6.99 -17.93
CA TYR A 411 8.85 6.82 -17.16
C TYR A 411 9.19 5.35 -16.97
N TYR A 412 8.21 4.53 -16.59
CA TYR A 412 8.38 3.07 -16.50
C TYR A 412 8.84 2.47 -17.82
N LEU A 413 8.19 2.83 -18.94
CA LEU A 413 8.57 2.30 -20.24
C LEU A 413 9.97 2.77 -20.67
N ALA A 414 10.32 4.01 -20.38
CA ALA A 414 11.65 4.54 -20.65
C ALA A 414 12.75 3.87 -19.81
N SER A 415 12.53 3.68 -18.51
CA SER A 415 13.52 3.03 -17.64
C SER A 415 13.69 1.55 -17.95
N ARG A 416 12.59 0.86 -18.27
CA ARG A 416 12.62 -0.59 -18.53
C ARG A 416 13.23 -0.95 -19.89
N HIS A 417 13.00 -0.11 -20.90
CA HIS A 417 13.44 -0.41 -22.28
C HIS A 417 14.58 0.46 -22.78
N GLY A 418 15.03 1.46 -22.01
CA GLY A 418 16.07 2.40 -22.45
C GLY A 418 15.62 3.27 -23.63
N ILE A 419 14.35 3.70 -23.64
CA ILE A 419 13.73 4.46 -24.74
C ILE A 419 13.42 5.91 -24.35
N ASP A 420 13.23 6.79 -25.33
CA ASP A 420 12.80 8.17 -25.06
C ASP A 420 11.34 8.20 -24.60
N ARG A 421 11.12 8.58 -23.34
CA ARG A 421 9.78 8.72 -22.74
C ARG A 421 8.85 9.64 -23.53
N LYS A 422 9.37 10.62 -24.26
CA LYS A 422 8.54 11.55 -25.07
C LYS A 422 7.98 10.91 -26.34
N LYS A 423 8.45 9.71 -26.69
CA LYS A 423 8.03 8.96 -27.88
C LYS A 423 7.20 7.73 -27.51
N VAL A 424 6.64 7.73 -26.31
CA VAL A 424 5.75 6.68 -25.80
C VAL A 424 4.31 7.17 -25.90
N ALA A 425 3.46 6.36 -26.52
CA ALA A 425 2.01 6.50 -26.45
C ALA A 425 1.42 5.36 -25.63
N ILE A 426 0.54 5.68 -24.68
CA ILE A 426 -0.24 4.73 -23.88
C ILE A 426 -1.71 5.04 -24.09
N LEU A 427 -2.47 4.03 -24.50
CA LEU A 427 -3.92 4.11 -24.62
C LEU A 427 -4.60 3.21 -23.58
N GLU A 428 -5.81 3.57 -23.20
CA GLU A 428 -6.68 2.82 -22.30
C GLU A 428 -8.03 2.51 -22.98
N LEU A 429 -8.72 1.48 -22.48
CA LEU A 429 -10.08 1.12 -22.89
C LEU A 429 -10.19 0.95 -24.42
N ASP A 430 -11.08 1.72 -25.06
CA ASP A 430 -11.39 1.70 -26.48
C ASP A 430 -10.38 2.48 -27.36
N GLY A 431 -9.24 2.87 -26.80
CA GLY A 431 -8.21 3.66 -27.48
C GLY A 431 -8.11 5.12 -26.99
N VAL A 432 -8.55 5.39 -25.77
CA VAL A 432 -8.45 6.71 -25.14
C VAL A 432 -6.99 7.00 -24.81
N LEU A 433 -6.49 8.15 -25.24
CA LEU A 433 -5.12 8.60 -24.97
C LEU A 433 -4.92 8.91 -23.47
N ASP A 434 -4.08 8.13 -22.80
CA ASP A 434 -3.62 8.36 -21.41
C ASP A 434 -2.29 9.11 -21.39
N THR A 435 -1.35 8.71 -22.26
CA THR A 435 -0.02 9.33 -22.40
C THR A 435 0.34 9.43 -23.88
N GLY A 436 0.90 10.57 -24.31
CA GLY A 436 1.29 10.82 -25.70
C GLY A 436 0.85 12.21 -26.17
N GLU A 437 0.89 12.41 -27.48
CA GLU A 437 0.41 13.62 -28.15
C GLU A 437 -0.93 13.35 -28.86
N GLU A 438 -1.74 14.40 -29.04
CA GLU A 438 -3.01 14.29 -29.77
C GLU A 438 -2.75 13.75 -31.19
N GLY A 439 -3.44 12.68 -31.57
CA GLY A 439 -3.26 12.00 -32.85
C GLY A 439 -2.48 10.69 -32.75
N ASP A 440 -1.78 10.41 -31.65
CA ASP A 440 -1.09 9.13 -31.44
C ASP A 440 -2.07 7.94 -31.40
N GLU A 441 -3.32 8.15 -31.02
CA GLU A 441 -4.38 7.15 -31.03
C GLU A 441 -4.77 6.67 -32.43
N SER A 442 -4.50 7.49 -33.47
CA SER A 442 -4.93 7.22 -34.85
C SER A 442 -4.39 5.90 -35.40
N HIS A 443 -3.19 5.49 -35.01
CA HIS A 443 -2.62 4.21 -35.45
C HIS A 443 -3.38 3.00 -34.86
N TYR A 444 -3.90 3.11 -33.64
CA TYR A 444 -4.71 2.04 -33.06
C TYR A 444 -6.10 2.00 -33.71
N LEU A 445 -6.71 3.16 -33.95
CA LEU A 445 -7.97 3.25 -34.67
C LEU A 445 -7.88 2.64 -36.08
N ALA A 446 -6.77 2.89 -36.79
CA ALA A 446 -6.49 2.27 -38.08
C ALA A 446 -6.36 0.73 -37.99
N LEU A 447 -5.75 0.21 -36.92
CA LEU A 447 -5.70 -1.24 -36.65
C LEU A 447 -7.11 -1.81 -36.47
N LEU A 448 -7.94 -1.20 -35.63
CA LEU A 448 -9.31 -1.66 -35.40
C LEU A 448 -10.14 -1.60 -36.69
N ASP A 449 -10.01 -0.53 -37.46
CA ASP A 449 -10.72 -0.37 -38.74
C ASP A 449 -10.26 -1.39 -39.78
N PHE A 450 -8.96 -1.69 -39.84
CA PHE A 450 -8.45 -2.76 -40.70
C PHE A 450 -9.06 -4.11 -40.30
N VAL A 451 -9.02 -4.46 -39.01
CA VAL A 451 -9.54 -5.73 -38.48
C VAL A 451 -11.06 -5.87 -38.68
N ARG A 452 -11.83 -4.78 -38.61
CA ARG A 452 -13.27 -4.79 -38.90
C ARG A 452 -13.56 -5.12 -40.36
N ASN A 453 -12.83 -4.48 -41.27
CA ASN A 453 -13.20 -4.40 -42.67
C ASN A 453 -12.47 -5.40 -43.59
N ASN A 454 -11.55 -6.20 -43.05
CA ASN A 454 -10.80 -7.19 -43.81
C ASN A 454 -11.04 -8.62 -43.29
N ASP A 455 -10.86 -9.60 -44.17
CA ASP A 455 -10.94 -11.02 -43.83
C ASP A 455 -9.60 -11.49 -43.25
N LEU A 456 -9.52 -11.64 -41.92
CA LEU A 456 -8.30 -12.08 -41.26
C LEU A 456 -7.99 -13.56 -41.45
N SER A 457 -8.86 -14.36 -42.07
CA SER A 457 -8.50 -15.74 -42.43
C SER A 457 -7.41 -15.81 -43.49
N LEU A 458 -7.16 -14.71 -44.21
CA LEU A 458 -6.11 -14.58 -45.21
C LEU A 458 -4.75 -14.24 -44.57
N PRO A 459 -3.66 -14.96 -44.91
CA PRO A 459 -2.33 -14.74 -44.33
C PRO A 459 -1.80 -13.31 -44.47
N GLU A 460 -2.03 -12.66 -45.61
CA GLU A 460 -1.58 -11.29 -45.87
C GLU A 460 -2.21 -10.26 -44.92
N ASN A 461 -3.48 -10.47 -44.53
CA ASN A 461 -4.17 -9.60 -43.60
C ASN A 461 -3.70 -9.83 -42.16
N LEU A 462 -3.40 -11.08 -41.79
CA LEU A 462 -2.77 -11.38 -40.51
C LEU A 462 -1.38 -10.72 -40.42
N SER A 463 -0.54 -10.84 -41.46
CA SER A 463 0.78 -10.20 -41.48
C SER A 463 0.71 -8.67 -41.39
N HIS A 464 -0.34 -8.05 -41.94
CA HIS A 464 -0.57 -6.62 -41.74
C HIS A 464 -0.84 -6.29 -40.28
N VAL A 465 -1.70 -7.07 -39.60
CA VAL A 465 -1.96 -6.89 -38.16
C VAL A 465 -0.69 -7.11 -37.33
N GLU A 466 0.11 -8.13 -37.64
CA GLU A 466 1.40 -8.40 -36.98
C GLU A 466 2.42 -7.26 -37.14
N SER A 467 2.31 -6.46 -38.19
CA SER A 467 3.14 -5.25 -38.36
C SER A 467 2.69 -4.08 -37.47
N MET A 468 1.46 -4.11 -36.96
CA MET A 468 0.86 -3.04 -36.15
C MET A 468 0.85 -3.37 -34.65
N MET A 469 0.83 -4.65 -34.27
CA MET A 469 0.80 -5.11 -32.88
C MET A 469 1.66 -6.34 -32.66
N ASP A 470 2.15 -6.51 -31.44
CA ASP A 470 2.88 -7.70 -31.04
C ASP A 470 1.86 -8.80 -30.68
N VAL A 471 1.63 -9.69 -31.65
CA VAL A 471 0.58 -10.71 -31.55
C VAL A 471 0.87 -11.77 -30.48
N ASP A 472 2.15 -12.08 -30.22
CA ASP A 472 2.50 -13.03 -29.15
C ASP A 472 2.26 -12.43 -27.75
N ASP A 473 2.62 -11.16 -27.55
CA ASP A 473 2.33 -10.41 -26.32
C ASP A 473 0.80 -10.35 -26.07
N PHE A 474 0.03 -10.04 -27.12
CA PHE A 474 -1.42 -10.04 -27.05
C PHE A 474 -2.00 -11.41 -26.70
N ILE A 475 -1.48 -12.50 -27.27
CA ILE A 475 -1.93 -13.85 -26.94
C ILE A 475 -1.68 -14.15 -25.45
N ASP A 476 -0.49 -13.87 -24.93
CA ASP A 476 -0.16 -14.14 -23.53
C ASP A 476 -0.99 -13.28 -22.57
N TYR A 477 -1.26 -12.02 -22.94
CA TYR A 477 -2.14 -11.14 -22.18
C TYR A 477 -3.57 -11.70 -22.11
N GLN A 478 -4.11 -12.15 -23.24
CA GLN A 478 -5.44 -12.78 -23.29
C GLN A 478 -5.47 -14.08 -22.47
N ILE A 479 -4.44 -14.91 -22.58
CA ILE A 479 -4.33 -16.16 -21.81
C ILE A 479 -4.31 -15.87 -20.31
N ALA A 480 -3.54 -14.88 -19.85
CA ALA A 480 -3.50 -14.48 -18.45
C ALA A 480 -4.88 -14.03 -17.95
N GLU A 481 -5.53 -13.08 -18.63
CA GLU A 481 -6.86 -12.56 -18.22
C GLU A 481 -7.95 -13.65 -18.25
N ILE A 482 -7.94 -14.53 -19.25
CA ILE A 482 -8.89 -15.64 -19.35
C ILE A 482 -8.64 -16.66 -18.23
N PHE A 483 -7.38 -17.05 -18.00
CA PHE A 483 -7.05 -17.98 -16.93
C PHE A 483 -7.42 -17.41 -15.56
N PHE A 484 -7.12 -16.13 -15.32
CA PHE A 484 -7.43 -15.40 -14.09
C PHE A 484 -8.92 -15.10 -13.90
N ALA A 485 -9.73 -15.19 -14.96
CA ALA A 485 -11.15 -14.87 -14.98
C ALA A 485 -11.46 -13.49 -14.38
N ASN A 486 -10.69 -12.48 -14.76
CA ASN A 486 -10.88 -11.13 -14.25
C ASN A 486 -12.27 -10.59 -14.59
N LEU A 487 -13.09 -10.32 -13.57
CA LEU A 487 -14.50 -9.99 -13.75
C LEU A 487 -14.71 -8.61 -14.40
N ASP A 488 -13.79 -7.68 -14.16
CA ASP A 488 -13.85 -6.31 -14.69
C ASP A 488 -13.25 -6.20 -16.11
N TRP A 489 -12.61 -7.25 -16.61
CA TRP A 489 -12.10 -7.35 -17.97
C TRP A 489 -13.09 -8.12 -18.89
N PRO A 490 -13.15 -7.89 -20.23
CA PRO A 490 -12.33 -7.01 -21.08
C PRO A 490 -12.91 -5.61 -21.30
N HIS A 491 -14.10 -5.33 -20.78
CA HIS A 491 -14.80 -4.06 -20.96
C HIS A 491 -14.21 -2.90 -20.12
N ASN A 492 -13.32 -3.22 -19.18
CA ASN A 492 -12.50 -2.31 -18.40
C ASN A 492 -11.09 -2.93 -18.22
N ASN A 493 -10.18 -2.24 -17.52
CA ASN A 493 -8.82 -2.70 -17.19
C ASN A 493 -7.97 -3.09 -18.41
N VAL A 494 -8.16 -2.38 -19.53
CA VAL A 494 -7.35 -2.52 -20.74
C VAL A 494 -6.44 -1.31 -20.87
N LYS A 495 -5.13 -1.55 -20.97
CA LYS A 495 -4.10 -0.55 -21.24
C LYS A 495 -3.04 -1.16 -22.14
N PHE A 496 -2.54 -0.39 -23.09
CA PHE A 496 -1.56 -0.85 -24.06
C PHE A 496 -0.73 0.33 -24.56
N TRP A 497 0.47 0.05 -25.07
CA TRP A 497 1.44 1.08 -25.41
C TRP A 497 2.17 0.78 -26.71
N ARG A 498 2.74 1.82 -27.31
CA ARG A 498 3.69 1.72 -28.43
C ARG A 498 4.76 2.79 -28.34
N TYR A 499 5.84 2.57 -29.08
CA TYR A 499 6.78 3.62 -29.45
C TYR A 499 6.33 4.31 -30.74
N VAL A 500 6.26 5.64 -30.77
CA VAL A 500 5.65 6.38 -31.90
C VAL A 500 6.65 6.69 -33.03
N GLU A 501 7.96 6.53 -32.79
CA GLU A 501 9.02 6.69 -33.79
C GLU A 501 9.77 5.36 -34.01
N PRO A 502 9.25 4.45 -34.85
CA PRO A 502 9.83 3.13 -35.00
C PRO A 502 11.29 3.16 -35.44
N ASP A 503 12.12 2.31 -34.82
CA ASP A 503 13.54 2.17 -35.11
C ASP A 503 13.87 0.69 -35.30
N ALA A 504 14.01 0.28 -36.56
CA ALA A 504 14.25 -1.12 -36.94
C ALA A 504 15.60 -1.66 -36.45
N GLU A 505 16.57 -0.78 -36.18
CA GLU A 505 17.89 -1.14 -35.64
C GLU A 505 17.94 -0.99 -34.10
N GLY A 506 16.84 -0.52 -33.49
CA GLY A 506 16.68 -0.32 -32.06
C GLY A 506 16.29 -1.60 -31.30
N PRO A 507 16.12 -1.52 -29.97
CA PRO A 507 15.56 -2.63 -29.20
C PRO A 507 14.14 -2.93 -29.68
N VAL A 508 13.67 -4.18 -29.47
CA VAL A 508 12.32 -4.63 -29.85
C VAL A 508 11.21 -3.68 -29.37
N ALA A 509 11.40 -3.05 -28.21
CA ALA A 509 10.50 -2.03 -27.67
C ALA A 509 10.28 -0.80 -28.58
N LYS A 510 11.15 -0.56 -29.57
CA LYS A 510 11.08 0.54 -30.55
C LYS A 510 10.54 0.11 -31.91
N ASP A 511 10.04 -1.10 -32.10
CA ASP A 511 9.50 -1.54 -33.39
C ASP A 511 8.17 -0.89 -33.77
N GLY A 512 7.57 -0.10 -32.87
CA GLY A 512 6.32 0.60 -33.08
C GLY A 512 5.07 -0.26 -32.92
N ARG A 513 5.18 -1.52 -32.53
CA ARG A 513 4.02 -2.40 -32.35
C ARG A 513 3.33 -2.15 -31.00
N TRP A 514 2.00 -2.23 -30.99
CA TRP A 514 1.19 -2.19 -29.76
C TRP A 514 1.43 -3.42 -28.88
N ARG A 515 1.56 -3.19 -27.57
CA ARG A 515 1.75 -4.21 -26.51
C ARG A 515 0.89 -3.91 -25.29
N TRP A 516 0.39 -4.93 -24.62
CA TRP A 516 -0.56 -4.81 -23.51
C TRP A 516 0.14 -4.72 -22.16
N LEU A 517 -0.42 -3.89 -21.29
CA LEU A 517 0.05 -3.68 -19.93
C LEU A 517 -0.94 -4.35 -18.98
N LEU A 518 -0.56 -5.46 -18.34
CA LEU A 518 -1.44 -6.17 -17.40
C LEU A 518 -1.51 -5.43 -16.06
N TYR A 519 -2.71 -5.06 -15.60
CA TYR A 519 -2.92 -4.33 -14.35
C TYR A 519 -4.30 -4.59 -13.73
N ASP A 520 -4.43 -4.23 -12.45
CA ASP A 520 -5.69 -4.21 -11.71
C ASP A 520 -6.41 -5.57 -11.67
N LEU A 521 -5.69 -6.56 -11.14
CA LEU A 521 -6.15 -7.95 -11.01
C LEU A 521 -6.93 -8.21 -9.70
N ASP A 522 -7.42 -7.17 -9.04
CA ASP A 522 -8.17 -7.30 -7.78
C ASP A 522 -9.49 -8.07 -7.97
N GLY A 523 -10.04 -8.04 -9.20
CA GLY A 523 -11.24 -8.74 -9.64
C GLY A 523 -11.01 -10.14 -10.25
N ALA A 524 -9.78 -10.64 -10.23
CA ALA A 524 -9.41 -11.99 -10.68
C ALA A 524 -9.53 -13.04 -9.57
N PHE A 525 -9.54 -14.33 -9.90
CA PHE A 525 -9.60 -15.42 -8.90
C PHE A 525 -10.77 -15.22 -7.91
N LEU A 526 -11.90 -14.69 -8.42
CA LEU A 526 -13.16 -14.50 -7.72
C LEU A 526 -14.21 -15.42 -8.33
N GLY A 527 -15.13 -15.90 -7.50
CA GLY A 527 -16.20 -16.80 -7.95
C GLY A 527 -15.68 -18.21 -8.25
N ASP A 528 -16.38 -18.90 -9.15
CA ASP A 528 -16.16 -20.32 -9.40
C ASP A 528 -14.98 -20.58 -10.35
N ALA A 529 -14.16 -21.59 -10.01
CA ALA A 529 -13.00 -21.98 -10.80
C ALA A 529 -13.37 -22.58 -12.17
N ASP A 530 -14.61 -23.03 -12.35
CA ASP A 530 -15.15 -23.56 -13.61
C ASP A 530 -15.83 -22.49 -14.47
N TYR A 531 -15.83 -21.22 -14.05
CA TYR A 531 -16.41 -20.15 -14.86
C TYR A 531 -15.75 -20.04 -16.24
N ASP A 532 -16.53 -20.21 -17.31
CA ASP A 532 -16.03 -20.20 -18.68
C ASP A 532 -15.80 -18.76 -19.21
N SER A 533 -14.72 -18.14 -18.71
CA SER A 533 -14.24 -16.84 -19.17
C SER A 533 -13.83 -16.85 -20.66
N LEU A 534 -13.42 -17.99 -21.21
CA LEU A 534 -13.12 -18.14 -22.63
C LEU A 534 -14.39 -17.99 -23.45
N ALA A 535 -15.45 -18.75 -23.13
CA ALA A 535 -16.74 -18.62 -23.81
C ALA A 535 -17.30 -17.20 -23.68
N ARG A 536 -17.15 -16.52 -22.53
CA ARG A 536 -17.50 -15.09 -22.40
C ARG A 536 -16.80 -14.24 -23.44
N VAL A 537 -15.47 -14.33 -23.55
CA VAL A 537 -14.70 -13.56 -24.56
C VAL A 537 -15.13 -13.91 -25.98
N LEU A 538 -15.39 -15.18 -26.28
CA LEU A 538 -15.68 -15.63 -27.64
C LEU A 538 -17.13 -15.38 -28.09
N THR A 539 -18.10 -15.45 -27.19
CA THR A 539 -19.52 -15.57 -27.56
C THR A 539 -20.47 -14.59 -26.86
N ASP A 540 -20.06 -13.91 -25.79
CA ASP A 540 -20.94 -12.96 -25.11
C ASP A 540 -21.15 -11.71 -25.97
N GLU A 541 -22.36 -11.54 -26.51
CA GLU A 541 -22.75 -10.40 -27.35
C GLU A 541 -23.03 -9.12 -26.53
N THR A 542 -23.07 -9.21 -25.20
CA THR A 542 -23.28 -8.04 -24.32
C THR A 542 -22.00 -7.25 -24.08
N LEU A 543 -20.83 -7.84 -24.34
CA LEU A 543 -19.54 -7.17 -24.25
C LEU A 543 -19.42 -6.08 -25.34
N PRO A 544 -18.82 -4.92 -25.03
CA PRO A 544 -18.54 -3.90 -26.04
C PRO A 544 -17.66 -4.47 -27.16
N GLU A 545 -18.06 -4.26 -28.43
CA GLU A 545 -17.35 -4.80 -29.59
C GLU A 545 -15.84 -4.53 -29.54
N TRP A 546 -15.44 -3.29 -29.23
CA TRP A 546 -14.03 -2.88 -29.17
C TRP A 546 -13.17 -3.76 -28.26
N SER A 547 -13.76 -4.31 -27.19
CA SER A 547 -13.04 -5.08 -26.16
C SER A 547 -12.71 -6.51 -26.61
N VAL A 548 -13.42 -7.03 -27.60
CA VAL A 548 -13.32 -8.43 -28.07
C VAL A 548 -13.06 -8.54 -29.57
N LEU A 549 -13.07 -7.42 -30.30
CA LEU A 549 -12.91 -7.37 -31.75
C LEU A 549 -11.61 -8.05 -32.21
N LEU A 550 -10.47 -7.67 -31.63
CA LEU A 550 -9.16 -8.20 -32.02
C LEU A 550 -9.12 -9.73 -31.86
N ILE A 551 -9.41 -10.24 -30.65
CA ILE A 551 -9.32 -11.68 -30.38
C ILE A 551 -10.32 -12.49 -31.22
N ARG A 552 -11.58 -12.04 -31.35
CA ARG A 552 -12.59 -12.75 -32.14
C ARG A 552 -12.24 -12.81 -33.63
N LYS A 553 -11.72 -11.70 -34.18
CA LYS A 553 -11.32 -11.63 -35.60
C LYS A 553 -10.03 -12.38 -35.86
N LEU A 554 -9.03 -12.30 -34.98
CA LEU A 554 -7.78 -13.03 -35.15
C LEU A 554 -7.99 -14.55 -35.07
N LEU A 555 -8.90 -15.03 -34.23
CA LEU A 555 -9.26 -16.45 -34.15
C LEU A 555 -9.97 -17.01 -35.40
N THR A 556 -10.32 -16.19 -36.40
CA THR A 556 -10.78 -16.72 -37.70
C THR A 556 -9.61 -17.23 -38.55
N ASN A 557 -8.38 -16.80 -38.25
CA ASN A 557 -7.18 -17.29 -38.90
C ASN A 557 -6.69 -18.62 -38.27
N ALA A 558 -6.40 -19.61 -39.12
CA ALA A 558 -5.98 -20.92 -38.66
C ALA A 558 -4.62 -20.91 -37.95
N ASP A 559 -3.67 -20.11 -38.43
CA ASP A 559 -2.32 -20.03 -37.86
C ASP A 559 -2.34 -19.29 -36.51
N PHE A 560 -3.07 -18.17 -36.42
CA PHE A 560 -3.28 -17.49 -35.14
C PHE A 560 -3.98 -18.41 -34.13
N LYS A 561 -5.05 -19.11 -34.54
CA LYS A 561 -5.77 -20.03 -33.65
C LYS A 561 -4.86 -21.14 -33.14
N SER A 562 -4.04 -21.74 -34.02
CA SER A 562 -3.07 -22.75 -33.61
C SER A 562 -2.07 -22.18 -32.61
N ARG A 563 -1.54 -20.97 -32.84
CA ARG A 563 -0.63 -20.30 -31.91
C ARG A 563 -1.30 -20.03 -30.56
N PHE A 564 -2.51 -19.47 -30.55
CA PHE A 564 -3.26 -19.19 -29.34
C PHE A 564 -3.47 -20.46 -28.50
N VAL A 565 -3.99 -21.53 -29.11
CA VAL A 565 -4.23 -22.80 -28.43
C VAL A 565 -2.93 -23.40 -27.89
N SER A 566 -1.88 -23.50 -28.72
CA SER A 566 -0.61 -24.12 -28.29
C SER A 566 0.07 -23.33 -27.18
N ARG A 567 0.03 -21.99 -27.22
CA ARG A 567 0.55 -21.15 -26.13
C ARG A 567 -0.27 -21.30 -24.85
N PHE A 568 -1.60 -21.37 -24.96
CA PHE A 568 -2.47 -21.58 -23.80
C PHE A 568 -2.17 -22.92 -23.13
N GLN A 569 -2.07 -24.00 -23.91
CA GLN A 569 -1.68 -25.31 -23.39
C GLN A 569 -0.31 -25.28 -22.70
N TRP A 570 0.68 -24.62 -23.32
CA TRP A 570 1.98 -24.45 -22.69
C TRP A 570 1.90 -23.72 -21.36
N HIS A 571 1.11 -22.64 -21.26
CA HIS A 571 0.90 -21.95 -19.99
C HIS A 571 0.20 -22.82 -18.96
N LEU A 572 -0.81 -23.62 -19.34
CA LEU A 572 -1.47 -24.56 -18.43
C LEU A 572 -0.49 -25.61 -17.86
N ASP A 573 0.46 -26.07 -18.67
CA ASP A 573 1.42 -27.10 -18.28
C ASP A 573 2.65 -26.55 -17.52
N ASN A 574 2.90 -25.23 -17.60
CA ASN A 574 4.12 -24.60 -17.07
C ASN A 574 3.82 -23.43 -16.12
N THR A 575 3.25 -22.34 -16.63
CA THR A 575 3.04 -21.09 -15.86
C THR A 575 1.93 -21.24 -14.82
N PHE A 576 0.84 -21.90 -15.20
CA PHE A 576 -0.36 -22.10 -14.40
C PHE A 576 -0.49 -23.51 -13.85
N ARG A 577 0.59 -24.27 -13.88
CA ARG A 577 0.64 -25.57 -13.25
C ARG A 577 0.34 -25.42 -11.76
N GLU A 578 -0.56 -26.25 -11.23
CA GLU A 578 -1.07 -26.18 -9.86
C GLU A 578 0.03 -25.92 -8.83
N GLU A 579 1.09 -26.74 -8.81
CA GLU A 579 2.14 -26.64 -7.80
C GLU A 579 2.90 -25.32 -7.87
N ARG A 580 3.00 -24.70 -9.06
CA ARG A 580 3.66 -23.40 -9.22
C ARG A 580 2.78 -22.28 -8.66
N VAL A 581 1.48 -22.30 -8.97
CA VAL A 581 0.54 -21.26 -8.52
C VAL A 581 0.38 -21.32 -7.01
N THR A 582 0.16 -22.51 -6.44
CA THR A 582 -0.03 -22.69 -5.00
C THR A 582 1.23 -22.35 -4.21
N ALA A 583 2.42 -22.79 -4.65
CA ALA A 583 3.68 -22.44 -3.99
C ALA A 583 3.96 -20.92 -4.03
N HIS A 584 3.61 -20.24 -5.13
CA HIS A 584 3.76 -18.79 -5.20
C HIS A 584 2.81 -18.06 -4.24
N LEU A 585 1.53 -18.46 -4.20
CA LEU A 585 0.55 -17.92 -3.25
C LEU A 585 0.97 -18.13 -1.80
N GLU A 586 1.49 -19.31 -1.47
CA GLU A 586 1.98 -19.63 -0.12
C GLU A 586 3.18 -18.76 0.25
N SER A 587 4.14 -18.55 -0.66
CA SER A 587 5.30 -17.70 -0.39
C SER A 587 4.93 -16.26 -0.02
N LEU A 588 3.91 -15.68 -0.68
CA LEU A 588 3.42 -14.34 -0.36
C LEU A 588 2.55 -14.33 0.89
N THR A 589 1.75 -15.38 1.12
CA THR A 589 0.94 -15.54 2.32
C THR A 589 1.83 -15.58 3.56
N ASP A 590 2.87 -16.42 3.55
CA ASP A 590 3.82 -16.56 4.65
C ASP A 590 4.58 -15.27 4.93
N LEU A 591 4.92 -14.53 3.87
CA LEU A 591 5.60 -13.23 3.98
C LEU A 591 4.77 -12.20 4.76
N VAL A 592 3.44 -12.16 4.58
CA VAL A 592 2.58 -11.14 5.18
C VAL A 592 1.84 -11.60 6.44
N ALA A 593 1.76 -12.91 6.69
CA ALA A 593 0.89 -13.49 7.73
C ALA A 593 1.07 -12.88 9.12
N ALA A 594 2.31 -12.59 9.53
CA ALA A 594 2.61 -12.01 10.83
C ALA A 594 2.11 -10.56 10.99
N GLU A 595 1.90 -9.84 9.89
CA GLU A 595 1.50 -8.44 9.88
C GLU A 595 -0.02 -8.25 9.81
N ILE A 596 -0.74 -9.25 9.29
CA ILE A 596 -2.21 -9.19 9.12
C ILE A 596 -2.95 -8.84 10.42
N PRO A 597 -2.64 -9.40 11.61
CA PRO A 597 -3.33 -9.03 12.84
C PRO A 597 -3.26 -7.53 13.15
N ALA A 598 -2.06 -6.92 13.06
CA ALA A 598 -1.87 -5.50 13.32
C ALA A 598 -2.57 -4.62 12.26
N HIS A 599 -2.57 -5.04 11.00
CA HIS A 599 -3.31 -4.37 9.94
C HIS A 599 -4.82 -4.37 10.23
N ILE A 600 -5.37 -5.51 10.66
CA ILE A 600 -6.80 -5.65 11.01
C ILE A 600 -7.14 -4.85 12.27
N GLU A 601 -6.28 -4.80 13.28
CA GLU A 601 -6.48 -3.94 14.45
C GLU A 601 -6.59 -2.46 14.05
N ARG A 602 -5.79 -2.02 13.07
CA ARG A 602 -5.79 -0.64 12.57
C ARG A 602 -6.99 -0.29 11.70
N TRP A 603 -7.38 -1.18 10.78
CA TRP A 603 -8.37 -0.88 9.73
C TRP A 603 -9.71 -1.59 9.88
N GLY A 604 -9.75 -2.69 10.61
CA GLY A 604 -10.89 -3.59 10.69
C GLY A 604 -11.13 -4.41 9.41
N TYR A 605 -10.19 -4.39 8.46
CA TYR A 605 -10.23 -5.10 7.19
C TYR A 605 -8.94 -5.89 6.98
N PRO A 606 -9.00 -7.13 6.45
CA PRO A 606 -10.18 -8.00 6.42
C PRO A 606 -10.83 -8.12 7.81
N VAL A 607 -12.08 -8.57 7.91
CA VAL A 607 -12.84 -8.44 9.17
C VAL A 607 -12.21 -9.18 10.35
N SER A 608 -11.48 -10.27 10.08
CA SER A 608 -10.67 -11.04 11.02
C SER A 608 -9.55 -11.83 10.31
N VAL A 609 -8.63 -12.40 11.10
CA VAL A 609 -7.57 -13.28 10.56
C VAL A 609 -8.16 -14.54 9.94
N GLU A 610 -9.24 -15.08 10.49
CA GLU A 610 -9.96 -16.23 9.95
C GLU A 610 -10.60 -15.88 8.61
N SER A 611 -11.18 -14.68 8.47
CA SER A 611 -11.71 -14.21 7.19
C SER A 611 -10.61 -14.01 6.16
N TRP A 612 -9.45 -13.47 6.54
CA TRP A 612 -8.30 -13.37 5.66
C TRP A 612 -7.84 -14.76 5.17
N ARG A 613 -7.67 -15.72 6.09
CA ARG A 613 -7.31 -17.11 5.77
C ARG A 613 -8.32 -17.75 4.81
N TYR A 614 -9.62 -17.54 5.03
CA TYR A 614 -10.66 -18.03 4.14
C TYR A 614 -10.48 -17.53 2.69
N TYR A 615 -10.18 -16.24 2.49
CA TYR A 615 -9.95 -15.71 1.14
C TYR A 615 -8.65 -16.21 0.51
N VAL A 616 -7.60 -16.42 1.30
CA VAL A 616 -6.36 -17.04 0.83
C VAL A 616 -6.60 -18.50 0.42
N ASP A 617 -7.33 -19.26 1.24
CA ASP A 617 -7.66 -20.65 0.96
C ASP A 617 -8.55 -20.76 -0.28
N ALA A 618 -9.53 -19.85 -0.45
CA ALA A 618 -10.35 -19.79 -1.65
C ALA A 618 -9.52 -19.53 -2.93
N MET A 619 -8.49 -18.69 -2.86
CA MET A 619 -7.56 -18.50 -3.98
C MET A 619 -6.73 -19.76 -4.26
N ARG A 620 -6.34 -20.52 -3.22
CA ARG A 620 -5.63 -21.81 -3.38
C ARG A 620 -6.54 -22.84 -4.05
N ASP A 621 -7.77 -22.96 -3.57
CA ASP A 621 -8.77 -23.89 -4.12
C ASP A 621 -9.10 -23.55 -5.58
N TYR A 622 -9.20 -22.25 -5.90
CA TYR A 622 -9.35 -21.78 -7.27
C TYR A 622 -8.16 -22.22 -8.13
N ALA A 623 -6.92 -21.97 -7.67
CA ALA A 623 -5.70 -22.31 -8.38
C ALA A 623 -5.56 -23.80 -8.68
N THR A 624 -5.97 -24.67 -7.75
CA THR A 624 -5.95 -26.14 -7.93
C THR A 624 -6.94 -26.61 -9.00
N GLN A 625 -8.14 -26.05 -9.02
CA GLN A 625 -9.20 -26.52 -9.93
C GLN A 625 -9.13 -25.91 -11.33
N ARG A 626 -8.70 -24.63 -11.41
CA ARG A 626 -8.78 -23.82 -12.63
C ARG A 626 -8.10 -24.43 -13.86
N PRO A 627 -6.88 -25.00 -13.78
CA PRO A 627 -6.21 -25.53 -14.98
C PRO A 627 -6.99 -26.65 -15.67
N THR A 628 -7.66 -27.51 -14.89
CA THR A 628 -8.48 -28.60 -15.43
C THR A 628 -9.70 -28.06 -16.17
N HIS A 629 -10.42 -27.12 -15.57
CA HIS A 629 -11.60 -26.51 -16.20
C HIS A 629 -11.23 -25.72 -17.46
N VAL A 630 -10.17 -24.92 -17.43
CA VAL A 630 -9.74 -24.15 -18.60
C VAL A 630 -9.33 -25.08 -19.76
N ARG A 631 -8.71 -26.23 -19.47
CA ARG A 631 -8.45 -27.25 -20.49
C ARG A 631 -9.72 -27.78 -21.14
N GLN A 632 -10.75 -28.07 -20.34
CA GLN A 632 -12.07 -28.50 -20.84
C GLN A 632 -12.74 -27.41 -21.68
N HIS A 633 -12.64 -26.14 -21.28
CA HIS A 633 -13.18 -25.01 -22.05
C HIS A 633 -12.47 -24.85 -23.40
N LEU A 634 -11.14 -25.03 -23.43
CA LEU A 634 -10.36 -25.04 -24.67
C LEU A 634 -10.82 -26.17 -25.60
N GLU A 635 -10.93 -27.40 -25.08
CA GLU A 635 -11.38 -28.56 -25.86
C GLU A 635 -12.80 -28.38 -26.39
N ALA A 636 -13.70 -27.82 -25.58
CA ALA A 636 -15.07 -27.51 -26.00
C ALA A 636 -15.12 -26.44 -27.09
N SER A 637 -14.24 -25.43 -27.02
CA SER A 637 -14.23 -24.29 -27.93
C SER A 637 -13.54 -24.58 -29.27
N PHE A 638 -12.47 -25.38 -29.27
CA PHE A 638 -11.62 -25.57 -30.45
C PHE A 638 -11.42 -27.03 -30.86
N GLY A 639 -12.02 -27.99 -30.14
CA GLY A 639 -11.87 -29.42 -30.37
C GLY A 639 -10.73 -30.04 -29.56
N PRO A 640 -10.60 -31.38 -29.55
CA PRO A 640 -9.50 -32.06 -28.87
C PRO A 640 -8.16 -31.76 -29.55
N PHE A 641 -7.09 -31.75 -28.77
CA PHE A 641 -5.74 -31.39 -29.21
C PHE A 641 -4.74 -32.52 -28.96
#